data_AF-A0A813QWD2-F1
#
_entry.id   AF-A0A813QWD2-F1
#
_cell.length_a   1.000
_cell.length_b   1.000
_cell.length_c   1.000
_cell.angle_alpha   90.00
_cell.angle_beta   90.00
_cell.angle_gamma   90.00
#
_symmetry.space_group_name_H-M   'P 1'
#
loop_
_entity.id
_entity.type
_entity.pdbx_description
1 polymer ?
#
loop_
_entity_poly.entity_id
_entity_poly.type
_entity_poly.pdbx_seq_one_letter_code
_entity_poly.pdbx_strand_id
1 'polypeptide(L)'
;MSSNTEEKNVRNTHEDRMGTNVYSADDNKSMHKSLNGEFILYQILLERILSGQQQLKSNEQSLLKYFQPDEKSDKEIMTEFDQAYHPTKAIHWYTRESCIYKILNKALRTQNTEEIVPFGPFIKDLNMQLSQEHKEFTKQQQSPTIQVYRGQFISKDEMNRLKSGQGQLISTNSFLSTSTNRNKALEFALSKPPPNDELTTVLLEIDVDLRALSKPYADIKNLSAFKEEEEILFMIACVFRIDKVNYDEETKLWMAKFILCSENDPDMKKFTENLTKELKGQNHLISIGNSLVDMQKFDDAQKHFENIFKNQQINDPIDYAYAHHGLAKVHEKKGNHQLAVENFDIALNYLSKSSAANDHPLFSQCYNHLGLIYSSHLQNSDKAFESFEKALNTNNESLAMTYSGLAKAHFLKKNYQISLEYLQKALDNSSNLSEALQAGTFIEMGKVYTAMNKQEKASEMFDKANQLQTKDLSPTHPDIGYTYTALGLMHSDHGNQHKALEFIEKAHQLQSETLPNNHPDLAETYQNFGDLYLKQASLDKALHFYKKKLEIQLKTLSSSHPSVIETYDIIGNVYLKKKDFKQASIYFHKSIDGQLETKKVGDLSLSKAFETLADIHLDQHNEVIDEKILDKALDYYLQSLQNQLETKFLEDYSLIDLYKIIAKIYYKKRYLDQSLLYYNRLLDCYLRKSPLNQTNIDHTYKLIEKVYLKKHHFNQSLSYFNNRRRNLSENQFEHIDNIHFEKRHLDHSSNYFQDIVNKQLLKYPEKSANLNNIYYILANIYYEKQYFHHSLKYFLQLLKNQPENFSLENLYKAIATIYFQIEYWEESLIYFYKLIQYQIQSQTTERSAIDDTYELIGKIYLKFDYSLNELSKKKENLSRRDSQIDNYYLDQSLAYFQNLLRTRNKIYSFDEIHRIIANIYLKKQNFNQALFHCQTSLDNQLKHKPKGNISIAQLYFIMGDIHRRQGSSNYALKAYKKALHICQRVDSQNHGFIDSIQNRIRLVRTPAI
;
A
#
# COMPACT_ATOMS: atom_id res chain seq x y z
N MET A 1 12.80 -15.42 -20.72
CA MET A 1 13.30 -16.76 -20.36
C MET A 1 12.46 -17.26 -19.22
N SER A 2 11.97 -18.48 -19.37
CA SER A 2 11.04 -19.23 -18.52
C SER A 2 11.32 -19.15 -17.01
N SER A 3 10.36 -18.64 -16.24
CA SER A 3 10.25 -18.90 -14.80
C SER A 3 9.30 -20.09 -14.60
N ASN A 4 9.83 -21.29 -14.85
CA ASN A 4 9.25 -22.56 -14.45
C ASN A 4 10.34 -23.25 -13.61
N THR A 5 10.15 -23.25 -12.28
CA THR A 5 10.81 -24.04 -11.21
C THR A 5 10.68 -23.20 -9.94
N GLU A 6 9.71 -23.43 -9.04
CA GLU A 6 9.81 -24.43 -7.96
C GLU A 6 8.42 -24.73 -7.32
N GLU A 7 7.33 -24.82 -8.08
CA GLU A 7 6.07 -25.43 -7.58
C GLU A 7 6.09 -26.97 -7.70
N LYS A 8 7.18 -27.62 -7.28
CA LYS A 8 7.23 -29.09 -7.20
C LYS A 8 7.08 -29.55 -5.75
N ASN A 9 6.02 -30.32 -5.52
CA ASN A 9 5.82 -31.27 -4.41
C ASN A 9 5.27 -30.76 -3.07
N VAL A 10 4.33 -29.81 -3.05
CA VAL A 10 3.44 -29.64 -1.86
C VAL A 10 2.09 -30.37 -2.04
N ARG A 11 1.74 -30.80 -3.26
CA ARG A 11 0.43 -31.43 -3.57
C ARG A 11 0.19 -32.81 -2.92
N ASN A 12 1.22 -33.51 -2.44
CA ASN A 12 1.08 -34.88 -1.89
C ASN A 12 1.06 -34.94 -0.35
N THR A 13 1.18 -33.83 0.38
CA THR A 13 1.22 -33.87 1.86
C THR A 13 -0.16 -34.03 2.51
N HIS A 14 -1.24 -33.88 1.74
CA HIS A 14 -2.63 -34.00 2.21
C HIS A 14 -3.28 -35.36 1.93
N GLU A 15 -2.67 -36.23 1.13
CA GLU A 15 -3.29 -37.50 0.73
C GLU A 15 -3.25 -38.58 1.83
N ASP A 16 -2.28 -38.47 2.76
CA ASP A 16 -1.99 -39.47 3.80
C ASP A 16 -2.35 -39.04 5.24
N ARG A 17 -3.24 -38.04 5.41
CA ARG A 17 -3.77 -37.69 6.75
C ARG A 17 -4.96 -38.58 7.10
N MET A 18 -5.09 -38.96 8.37
CA MET A 18 -6.23 -39.76 8.83
C MET A 18 -7.54 -38.97 8.76
N GLY A 19 -7.44 -37.63 8.84
CA GLY A 19 -8.62 -36.78 8.96
C GLY A 19 -9.35 -37.06 10.27
N THR A 20 -8.59 -37.21 11.36
CA THR A 20 -9.12 -37.42 12.71
C THR A 20 -8.79 -36.25 13.59
N ASN A 21 -9.80 -35.73 14.28
CA ASN A 21 -9.59 -34.78 15.37
C ASN A 21 -10.00 -35.40 16.68
N VAL A 22 -9.25 -35.07 17.71
CA VAL A 22 -9.59 -35.39 19.07
C VAL A 22 -10.44 -34.24 19.60
N TYR A 23 -11.57 -34.60 20.21
CA TYR A 23 -12.63 -33.73 20.71
C TYR A 23 -12.82 -33.99 22.20
N SER A 24 -12.83 -32.92 23.00
CA SER A 24 -13.27 -33.01 24.39
C SER A 24 -14.74 -32.59 24.50
N ALA A 25 -15.52 -33.30 25.33
CA ALA A 25 -16.89 -32.88 25.65
C ALA A 25 -16.95 -31.57 26.47
N ASP A 26 -15.80 -31.06 26.92
CA ASP A 26 -15.67 -29.76 27.56
C ASP A 26 -15.21 -28.64 26.61
N ASP A 27 -14.90 -28.92 25.34
CA ASP A 27 -14.49 -27.89 24.36
C ASP A 27 -15.60 -26.86 24.09
N ASN A 28 -16.87 -27.21 24.28
CA ASN A 28 -17.99 -26.25 24.18
C ASN A 28 -18.01 -25.22 25.32
N LYS A 29 -17.25 -25.47 26.40
CA LYS A 29 -17.01 -24.50 27.46
C LYS A 29 -15.79 -23.63 27.17
N SER A 30 -14.96 -23.96 26.18
CA SER A 30 -13.81 -23.14 25.80
C SER A 30 -14.25 -21.82 25.18
N MET A 31 -13.46 -20.76 25.39
CA MET A 31 -13.59 -19.52 24.61
C MET A 31 -13.23 -19.72 23.12
N HIS A 32 -12.51 -20.80 22.78
CA HIS A 32 -12.03 -21.16 21.46
C HIS A 32 -12.84 -22.33 20.87
N LYS A 33 -13.98 -22.02 20.23
CA LYS A 33 -14.85 -23.01 19.56
C LYS A 33 -14.19 -23.77 18.39
N SER A 34 -12.94 -23.47 18.02
CA SER A 34 -12.25 -23.99 16.83
C SER A 34 -12.00 -25.50 16.87
N LEU A 35 -11.98 -26.13 18.04
CA LEU A 35 -11.71 -27.56 18.20
C LEU A 35 -12.84 -28.46 17.68
N ASN A 36 -14.09 -27.98 17.67
CA ASN A 36 -15.27 -28.76 17.26
C ASN A 36 -15.83 -28.42 15.87
N GLY A 37 -15.36 -27.33 15.23
CA GLY A 37 -15.94 -26.81 13.99
C GLY A 37 -15.98 -27.83 12.84
N GLU A 38 -14.94 -28.66 12.73
CA GLU A 38 -14.84 -29.70 11.69
C GLU A 38 -15.89 -30.82 11.89
N PHE A 39 -16.09 -31.27 13.12
CA PHE A 39 -17.11 -32.27 13.43
C PHE A 39 -18.51 -31.72 13.21
N ILE A 40 -18.77 -30.51 13.71
CA ILE A 40 -20.05 -29.83 13.57
C ILE A 40 -20.39 -29.68 12.08
N LEU A 41 -19.43 -29.21 11.27
CA LEU A 41 -19.57 -29.11 9.81
C LEU A 41 -19.98 -30.46 9.20
N TYR A 42 -19.30 -31.55 9.58
CA TYR A 42 -19.65 -32.88 9.07
C TYR A 42 -21.03 -33.36 9.51
N GLN A 43 -21.42 -33.13 10.75
CA GLN A 43 -22.75 -33.53 11.20
C GLN A 43 -23.83 -32.75 10.44
N ILE A 44 -23.65 -31.45 10.22
CA ILE A 44 -24.57 -30.63 9.42
C ILE A 44 -24.63 -31.13 7.97
N LEU A 45 -23.48 -31.40 7.35
CA LEU A 45 -23.41 -31.90 5.99
C LEU A 45 -24.09 -33.26 5.85
N LEU A 46 -23.81 -34.19 6.78
CA LEU A 46 -24.42 -35.52 6.80
C LEU A 46 -25.93 -35.42 7.03
N GLU A 47 -26.38 -34.66 8.03
CA GLU A 47 -27.79 -34.46 8.30
C GLU A 47 -28.50 -33.92 7.06
N ARG A 48 -27.90 -32.95 6.35
CA ARG A 48 -28.45 -32.40 5.11
C ARG A 48 -28.48 -33.40 3.95
N ILE A 49 -27.38 -34.12 3.73
CA ILE A 49 -27.27 -35.13 2.66
C ILE A 49 -28.29 -36.27 2.90
N LEU A 50 -28.43 -36.70 4.16
CA LEU A 50 -29.26 -37.84 4.53
C LEU A 50 -30.76 -37.48 4.66
N SER A 51 -31.09 -36.31 5.21
CA SER A 51 -32.48 -35.84 5.39
C SER A 51 -33.19 -35.45 4.08
N GLY A 52 -32.44 -35.17 3.01
CA GLY A 52 -32.98 -35.11 1.65
C GLY A 52 -33.90 -33.93 1.37
N GLN A 53 -33.38 -32.70 1.35
CA GLN A 53 -34.07 -31.53 0.76
C GLN A 53 -33.66 -31.21 -0.68
N GLN A 54 -32.62 -31.85 -1.24
CA GLN A 54 -32.29 -31.72 -2.66
C GLN A 54 -32.84 -32.91 -3.45
N GLN A 55 -34.01 -32.73 -4.06
CA GLN A 55 -34.31 -33.46 -5.30
C GLN A 55 -33.44 -32.84 -6.40
N LEU A 56 -32.21 -33.32 -6.54
CA LEU A 56 -31.42 -33.08 -7.75
C LEU A 56 -32.17 -33.72 -8.91
N LYS A 57 -32.48 -32.93 -9.95
CA LYS A 57 -33.12 -33.44 -11.16
C LYS A 57 -32.22 -34.52 -11.76
N SER A 58 -32.80 -35.56 -12.36
CA SER A 58 -32.09 -36.74 -12.90
C SER A 58 -30.89 -36.43 -13.81
N ASN A 59 -30.82 -35.22 -14.41
CA ASN A 59 -29.76 -34.78 -15.30
C ASN A 59 -28.52 -34.18 -14.57
N GLU A 60 -28.49 -34.13 -13.24
CA GLU A 60 -27.38 -33.61 -12.42
C GLU A 60 -26.57 -34.70 -11.68
N GLN A 61 -26.85 -35.98 -11.94
CA GLN A 61 -26.24 -37.12 -11.23
C GLN A 61 -24.88 -37.58 -11.77
N SER A 62 -24.39 -37.01 -12.87
CA SER A 62 -23.11 -37.39 -13.49
C SER A 62 -21.93 -36.74 -12.78
N LEU A 63 -21.02 -37.56 -12.23
CA LEU A 63 -19.79 -37.09 -11.58
C LEU A 63 -18.84 -36.45 -12.59
N LEU A 64 -18.85 -36.86 -13.86
CA LEU A 64 -18.05 -36.28 -14.96
C LEU A 64 -18.34 -34.79 -15.21
N LYS A 65 -19.51 -34.29 -14.80
CA LYS A 65 -19.84 -32.85 -14.89
C LYS A 65 -19.04 -32.02 -13.88
N TYR A 66 -18.70 -32.61 -12.74
CA TYR A 66 -18.05 -31.94 -11.61
C TYR A 66 -16.55 -32.24 -11.55
N PHE A 67 -16.14 -33.44 -11.93
CA PHE A 67 -14.75 -33.88 -11.93
C PHE A 67 -14.32 -34.20 -13.36
N GLN A 68 -13.38 -33.42 -13.90
CA GLN A 68 -12.72 -33.70 -15.18
C GLN A 68 -11.32 -34.26 -14.90
N PRO A 69 -11.17 -35.59 -14.73
CA PRO A 69 -9.86 -36.17 -14.48
C PRO A 69 -8.94 -36.01 -15.69
N ASP A 70 -7.65 -35.78 -15.48
CA ASP A 70 -6.67 -35.61 -16.55
C ASP A 70 -6.24 -36.95 -17.17
N GLU A 71 -6.24 -38.01 -16.37
CA GLU A 71 -5.85 -39.35 -16.79
C GLU A 71 -6.97 -40.05 -17.57
N LYS A 72 -6.59 -40.74 -18.65
CA LYS A 72 -7.53 -41.45 -19.52
C LYS A 72 -8.24 -42.60 -18.78
N SER A 73 -7.51 -43.32 -17.92
CA SER A 73 -8.04 -44.38 -17.05
C SER A 73 -9.12 -43.87 -16.11
N ASP A 74 -8.91 -42.72 -15.48
CA ASP A 74 -9.86 -42.12 -14.55
C ASP A 74 -11.12 -41.62 -15.26
N LYS A 75 -10.98 -41.05 -16.47
CA LYS A 75 -12.15 -40.71 -17.32
C LYS A 75 -12.98 -41.95 -17.64
N GLU A 76 -12.33 -43.06 -18.00
CA GLU A 76 -13.01 -44.31 -18.32
C GLU A 76 -13.76 -44.87 -17.10
N ILE A 77 -13.13 -44.86 -15.91
CA ILE A 77 -13.76 -45.32 -14.66
C ILE A 77 -14.95 -44.43 -14.25
N MET A 78 -14.85 -43.10 -14.37
CA MET A 78 -15.99 -42.23 -14.07
C MET A 78 -17.13 -42.39 -15.08
N THR A 79 -16.81 -42.64 -16.36
CA THR A 79 -17.82 -42.93 -17.40
C THR A 79 -18.53 -44.24 -17.10
N GLU A 80 -17.78 -45.26 -16.68
CA GLU A 80 -18.33 -46.54 -16.24
C GLU A 80 -19.25 -46.36 -15.03
N PHE A 81 -18.83 -45.57 -14.02
CA PHE A 81 -19.65 -45.28 -12.86
C PHE A 81 -20.96 -44.57 -13.25
N ASP A 82 -20.89 -43.49 -14.04
CA ASP A 82 -22.08 -42.74 -14.46
C ASP A 82 -23.06 -43.60 -15.28
N GLN A 83 -22.59 -44.65 -15.97
CA GLN A 83 -23.43 -45.56 -16.77
C GLN A 83 -23.94 -46.78 -16.00
N ALA A 84 -23.14 -47.34 -15.09
CA ALA A 84 -23.37 -48.65 -14.48
C ALA A 84 -23.63 -48.61 -12.97
N TYR A 85 -23.57 -47.43 -12.34
CA TYR A 85 -23.84 -47.25 -10.92
C TYR A 85 -25.30 -47.61 -10.56
N HIS A 86 -25.47 -48.27 -9.41
CA HIS A 86 -26.77 -48.58 -8.82
C HIS A 86 -26.66 -48.49 -7.29
N PRO A 87 -27.67 -47.96 -6.58
CA PRO A 87 -27.63 -47.76 -5.12
C PRO A 87 -27.25 -49.00 -4.31
N THR A 88 -27.67 -50.18 -4.74
CA THR A 88 -27.36 -51.47 -4.06
C THR A 88 -25.92 -51.95 -4.26
N LYS A 89 -25.11 -51.24 -5.05
CA LYS A 89 -23.68 -51.52 -5.27
C LYS A 89 -22.79 -50.40 -4.74
N ALA A 90 -23.30 -49.52 -3.88
CA ALA A 90 -22.55 -48.38 -3.38
C ALA A 90 -21.28 -48.80 -2.62
N ILE A 91 -21.35 -49.82 -1.75
CA ILE A 91 -20.19 -50.38 -1.03
C ILE A 91 -19.13 -50.94 -2.00
N HIS A 92 -19.57 -51.64 -3.04
CA HIS A 92 -18.66 -52.18 -4.06
C HIS A 92 -17.90 -51.08 -4.80
N TRP A 93 -18.61 -50.02 -5.22
CA TRP A 93 -18.00 -48.87 -5.89
C TRP A 93 -17.08 -48.06 -4.98
N TYR A 94 -17.42 -47.95 -3.70
CA TYR A 94 -16.58 -47.28 -2.72
C TYR A 94 -15.29 -48.06 -2.47
N THR A 95 -15.35 -49.38 -2.29
CA THR A 95 -14.18 -50.22 -2.00
C THR A 95 -13.33 -50.57 -3.23
N ARG A 96 -13.83 -50.32 -4.44
CA ARG A 96 -13.06 -50.51 -5.68
C ARG A 96 -11.92 -49.51 -5.76
N GLU A 97 -10.70 -50.01 -6.00
CA GLU A 97 -9.55 -49.16 -6.30
C GLU A 97 -9.85 -48.31 -7.55
N SER A 98 -10.17 -47.04 -7.32
CA SER A 98 -10.68 -46.13 -8.33
C SER A 98 -10.42 -44.68 -7.93
N CYS A 99 -10.46 -43.78 -8.91
CA CYS A 99 -10.43 -42.34 -8.65
C CYS A 99 -11.61 -41.87 -7.77
N ILE A 100 -12.74 -42.58 -7.78
CA ILE A 100 -13.93 -42.25 -6.99
C ILE A 100 -13.65 -42.34 -5.50
N TYR A 101 -13.08 -43.46 -5.05
CA TYR A 101 -12.64 -43.63 -3.67
C TYR A 101 -11.63 -42.55 -3.26
N LYS A 102 -10.64 -42.27 -4.13
CA LYS A 102 -9.58 -41.29 -3.86
C LYS A 102 -10.15 -39.88 -3.72
N ILE A 103 -10.98 -39.44 -4.66
CA ILE A 103 -11.58 -38.09 -4.66
C ILE A 103 -12.52 -37.94 -3.48
N LEU A 104 -13.43 -38.89 -3.25
CA LEU A 104 -14.39 -38.81 -2.16
C LEU A 104 -13.67 -38.78 -0.79
N ASN A 105 -12.73 -39.68 -0.54
CA ASN A 105 -12.01 -39.67 0.73
C ASN A 105 -11.10 -38.47 0.89
N LYS A 106 -10.51 -37.96 -0.20
CA LYS A 106 -9.77 -36.70 -0.17
C LYS A 106 -10.70 -35.55 0.23
N ALA A 107 -11.84 -35.39 -0.44
CA ALA A 107 -12.84 -34.37 -0.14
C ALA A 107 -13.36 -34.48 1.31
N LEU A 108 -13.62 -35.71 1.78
CA LEU A 108 -13.99 -36.02 3.16
C LEU A 108 -12.86 -35.86 4.19
N ARG A 109 -11.59 -35.76 3.78
CA ARG A 109 -10.48 -35.45 4.71
C ARG A 109 -10.17 -33.96 4.72
N THR A 110 -10.27 -33.31 3.56
CA THR A 110 -10.00 -31.88 3.38
C THR A 110 -11.20 -31.00 3.72
N GLN A 111 -12.39 -31.60 3.90
CA GLN A 111 -13.67 -30.92 4.13
C GLN A 111 -14.04 -29.97 2.99
N ASN A 112 -13.68 -30.32 1.76
CA ASN A 112 -14.07 -29.53 0.62
C ASN A 112 -15.57 -29.74 0.34
N THR A 113 -16.40 -28.82 0.82
CA THR A 113 -17.86 -28.89 0.69
C THR A 113 -18.31 -28.90 -0.78
N GLU A 114 -17.61 -28.17 -1.66
CA GLU A 114 -17.90 -28.14 -3.10
C GLU A 114 -17.64 -29.49 -3.78
N GLU A 115 -16.65 -30.25 -3.31
CA GLU A 115 -16.36 -31.60 -3.80
C GLU A 115 -17.25 -32.67 -3.14
N ILE A 116 -17.65 -32.49 -1.87
CA ILE A 116 -18.53 -33.42 -1.15
C ILE A 116 -19.96 -33.40 -1.71
N VAL A 117 -20.50 -32.21 -2.00
CA VAL A 117 -21.91 -32.04 -2.41
C VAL A 117 -22.27 -32.86 -3.67
N PRO A 118 -21.45 -32.90 -4.74
CA PRO A 118 -21.68 -33.77 -5.90
C PRO A 118 -21.79 -35.26 -5.55
N PHE A 119 -21.08 -35.73 -4.53
CA PHE A 119 -21.18 -37.10 -4.03
C PHE A 119 -22.39 -37.34 -3.12
N GLY A 120 -23.21 -36.32 -2.81
CA GLY A 120 -24.34 -36.43 -1.90
C GLY A 120 -25.24 -37.64 -2.13
N PRO A 121 -25.74 -37.90 -3.36
CA PRO A 121 -26.54 -39.09 -3.66
C PRO A 121 -25.77 -40.41 -3.39
N PHE A 122 -24.50 -40.48 -3.79
CA PHE A 122 -23.66 -41.66 -3.58
C PHE A 122 -23.39 -41.92 -2.09
N ILE A 123 -23.10 -40.87 -1.30
CA ILE A 123 -22.92 -40.96 0.16
C ILE A 123 -24.21 -41.43 0.83
N LYS A 124 -25.37 -40.94 0.37
CA LYS A 124 -26.67 -41.37 0.88
C LYS A 124 -26.92 -42.85 0.61
N ASP A 125 -26.70 -43.30 -0.63
CA ASP A 125 -26.86 -44.70 -1.01
C ASP A 125 -25.91 -45.62 -0.24
N LEU A 126 -24.64 -45.22 -0.11
CA LEU A 126 -23.64 -45.92 0.68
C LEU A 126 -24.06 -46.08 2.15
N ASN A 127 -24.61 -45.01 2.75
CA ASN A 127 -25.13 -45.07 4.11
C ASN A 127 -26.38 -45.97 4.23
N MET A 128 -27.31 -45.87 3.28
CA MET A 128 -28.51 -46.73 3.27
C MET A 128 -28.12 -48.21 3.17
N GLN A 129 -27.18 -48.55 2.28
CA GLN A 129 -26.68 -49.91 2.14
C GLN A 129 -25.99 -50.37 3.43
N LEU A 130 -25.07 -49.57 3.97
CA LEU A 130 -24.36 -49.91 5.22
C LEU A 130 -25.31 -50.10 6.40
N SER A 131 -26.36 -49.29 6.49
CA SER A 131 -27.41 -49.40 7.52
C SER A 131 -28.22 -50.69 7.41
N GLN A 132 -28.47 -51.18 6.19
CA GLN A 132 -29.15 -52.46 5.97
C GLN A 132 -28.27 -53.62 6.42
N GLU A 133 -27.00 -53.61 6.00
CA GLU A 133 -26.04 -54.66 6.36
C GLU A 133 -25.74 -54.68 7.87
N HIS A 134 -25.67 -53.51 8.52
CA HIS A 134 -25.49 -53.42 9.97
C HIS A 134 -26.57 -54.19 10.74
N LYS A 135 -27.84 -54.09 10.31
CA LYS A 135 -28.97 -54.80 10.94
C LYS A 135 -28.87 -56.31 10.80
N GLU A 136 -28.36 -56.80 9.67
CA GLU A 136 -28.17 -58.24 9.45
C GLU A 136 -26.95 -58.75 10.21
N PHE A 137 -25.84 -58.00 10.17
CA PHE A 137 -24.62 -58.31 10.89
C PHE A 137 -24.85 -58.43 12.39
N THR A 138 -25.52 -57.45 13.01
CA THR A 138 -25.83 -57.47 14.45
C THR A 138 -26.72 -58.64 14.88
N LYS A 139 -27.65 -59.09 14.03
CA LYS A 139 -28.49 -60.28 14.31
C LYS A 139 -27.69 -61.59 14.29
N GLN A 140 -26.65 -61.66 13.46
CA GLN A 140 -25.88 -62.88 13.23
C GLN A 140 -24.78 -63.10 14.28
N GLN A 141 -24.40 -62.06 15.03
CA GLN A 141 -23.29 -62.12 15.98
C GLN A 141 -23.69 -62.74 17.32
N GLN A 142 -22.89 -63.70 17.78
CA GLN A 142 -23.09 -64.38 19.08
C GLN A 142 -22.40 -63.64 20.24
N SER A 143 -21.26 -62.98 19.96
CA SER A 143 -20.57 -62.14 20.92
C SER A 143 -21.17 -60.73 20.91
N PRO A 144 -21.32 -60.05 22.05
CA PRO A 144 -21.73 -58.65 22.09
C PRO A 144 -20.60 -57.67 21.72
N THR A 145 -19.37 -58.13 21.57
CA THR A 145 -18.21 -57.29 21.24
C THR A 145 -17.34 -57.91 20.14
N ILE A 146 -16.73 -57.06 19.32
CA ILE A 146 -15.70 -57.44 18.35
C ILE A 146 -14.49 -56.51 18.49
N GLN A 147 -13.31 -57.00 18.12
CA GLN A 147 -12.10 -56.19 18.04
C GLN A 147 -11.69 -56.06 16.57
N VAL A 148 -11.38 -54.83 16.16
CA VAL A 148 -10.97 -54.52 14.79
C VAL A 148 -9.69 -53.68 14.79
N TYR A 149 -8.94 -53.77 13.69
CA TYR A 149 -7.60 -53.20 13.58
C TYR A 149 -7.45 -52.38 12.31
N ARG A 150 -6.65 -51.32 12.37
CA ARG A 150 -6.26 -50.54 11.20
C ARG A 150 -4.83 -50.02 11.36
N GLY A 151 -3.96 -50.37 10.43
CA GLY A 151 -2.62 -49.80 10.35
C GLY A 151 -2.57 -48.71 9.29
N GLN A 152 -1.90 -47.60 9.60
CA GLN A 152 -1.79 -46.46 8.69
C GLN A 152 -0.68 -45.49 9.10
N PHE A 153 -0.32 -44.60 8.18
CA PHE A 153 0.51 -43.45 8.47
C PHE A 153 -0.34 -42.28 8.95
N ILE A 154 0.20 -41.50 9.90
CA ILE A 154 -0.39 -40.24 10.38
C ILE A 154 0.70 -39.20 10.55
N SER A 155 0.32 -37.92 10.53
CA SER A 155 1.26 -36.84 10.83
C SER A 155 1.70 -36.86 12.30
N LYS A 156 2.90 -36.36 12.58
CA LYS A 156 3.38 -36.15 13.97
C LYS A 156 2.41 -35.30 14.79
N ASP A 157 1.69 -34.37 14.17
CA ASP A 157 0.70 -33.51 14.82
C ASP A 157 -0.56 -34.26 15.22
N GLU A 158 -1.08 -35.13 14.33
CA GLU A 158 -2.18 -36.05 14.67
C GLU A 158 -1.76 -36.98 15.81
N MET A 159 -0.53 -37.50 15.77
CA MET A 159 -0.01 -38.35 16.84
C MET A 159 0.11 -37.61 18.18
N ASN A 160 0.56 -36.35 18.18
CA ASN A 160 0.60 -35.52 19.38
C ASN A 160 -0.80 -35.33 19.99
N ARG A 161 -1.81 -35.07 19.16
CA ARG A 161 -3.20 -34.94 19.59
C ARG A 161 -3.76 -36.24 20.17
N LEU A 162 -3.46 -37.38 19.56
CA LEU A 162 -3.84 -38.69 20.11
C LEU A 162 -3.23 -38.93 21.50
N LYS A 163 -1.97 -38.52 21.72
CA LYS A 163 -1.32 -38.64 23.03
C LYS A 163 -1.93 -37.72 24.07
N SER A 164 -2.15 -36.44 23.74
CA SER A 164 -2.65 -35.44 24.69
C SER A 164 -4.14 -35.61 25.01
N GLY A 165 -4.91 -36.19 24.08
CA GLY A 165 -6.34 -36.42 24.26
C GLY A 165 -6.73 -37.82 24.76
N GLN A 166 -5.85 -38.51 25.49
CA GLN A 166 -6.23 -39.75 26.16
C GLN A 166 -7.44 -39.51 27.08
N GLY A 167 -8.45 -40.38 26.97
CA GLY A 167 -9.74 -40.25 27.65
C GLY A 167 -10.76 -39.39 26.92
N GLN A 168 -10.38 -38.66 25.87
CA GLN A 168 -11.28 -37.81 25.07
C GLN A 168 -11.93 -38.57 23.91
N LEU A 169 -12.87 -37.92 23.21
CA LEU A 169 -13.56 -38.46 22.05
C LEU A 169 -12.75 -38.18 20.77
N ILE A 170 -12.88 -39.01 19.74
CA ILE A 170 -12.27 -38.83 18.42
C ILE A 170 -13.28 -39.29 17.38
N SER A 171 -13.37 -38.54 16.28
CA SER A 171 -14.23 -38.89 15.14
C SER A 171 -13.40 -39.00 13.88
N THR A 172 -13.84 -39.88 13.00
CA THR A 172 -13.29 -40.03 11.67
C THR A 172 -14.09 -39.18 10.67
N ASN A 173 -13.40 -38.35 9.89
CA ASN A 173 -14.05 -37.49 8.89
C ASN A 173 -14.38 -38.22 7.58
N SER A 174 -13.95 -39.48 7.44
CA SER A 174 -14.22 -40.37 6.29
C SER A 174 -14.76 -41.71 6.76
N PHE A 175 -15.22 -42.56 5.83
CA PHE A 175 -15.56 -43.93 6.20
C PHE A 175 -14.30 -44.65 6.68
N LEU A 176 -14.39 -45.29 7.85
CA LEU A 176 -13.25 -45.99 8.43
C LEU A 176 -13.32 -47.46 8.04
N SER A 177 -12.42 -47.87 7.15
CA SER A 177 -12.22 -49.29 6.82
C SER A 177 -11.28 -49.93 7.85
N THR A 178 -11.64 -51.08 8.38
CA THR A 178 -10.86 -51.80 9.40
C THR A 178 -10.88 -53.29 9.12
N SER A 179 -10.00 -54.05 9.75
CA SER A 179 -9.84 -55.49 9.56
C SER A 179 -10.02 -56.23 10.89
N THR A 180 -10.74 -57.35 10.91
CA THR A 180 -10.72 -58.26 12.07
C THR A 180 -9.38 -59.00 12.20
N ASN A 181 -8.57 -59.02 11.13
CA ASN A 181 -7.24 -59.61 11.12
C ASN A 181 -6.17 -58.56 11.47
N ARG A 182 -5.58 -58.70 12.67
CA ARG A 182 -4.50 -57.83 13.18
C ARG A 182 -3.24 -57.85 12.32
N ASN A 183 -2.85 -59.00 11.78
CA ASN A 183 -1.62 -59.13 11.00
C ASN A 183 -1.70 -58.34 9.69
N LYS A 184 -2.85 -58.38 9.01
CA LYS A 184 -3.08 -57.55 7.81
C LYS A 184 -2.97 -56.06 8.14
N ALA A 185 -3.57 -55.61 9.24
CA ALA A 185 -3.44 -54.22 9.68
C ALA A 185 -1.98 -53.85 10.00
N LEU A 186 -1.23 -54.75 10.62
CA LEU A 186 0.20 -54.54 10.92
C LEU A 186 1.05 -54.42 9.64
N GLU A 187 0.78 -55.23 8.61
CA GLU A 187 1.46 -55.13 7.31
C GLU A 187 1.29 -53.74 6.67
N PHE A 188 0.09 -53.16 6.77
CA PHE A 188 -0.15 -51.79 6.31
C PHE A 188 0.61 -50.75 7.14
N ALA A 189 0.61 -50.87 8.47
CA ALA A 189 1.36 -49.96 9.35
C ALA A 189 2.89 -50.03 9.13
N LEU A 190 3.43 -51.22 8.86
CA LEU A 190 4.87 -51.44 8.66
C LEU A 190 5.30 -51.34 7.19
N SER A 191 4.38 -50.98 6.29
CA SER A 191 4.70 -50.75 4.88
C SER A 191 5.67 -49.58 4.73
N LYS A 192 6.29 -49.44 3.54
CA LYS A 192 7.28 -48.38 3.32
C LYS A 192 6.56 -47.02 3.28
N PRO A 193 6.85 -46.08 4.21
CA PRO A 193 6.19 -44.78 4.20
C PRO A 193 6.55 -44.00 2.92
N PRO A 194 5.71 -43.03 2.51
CA PRO A 194 6.09 -42.04 1.51
C PRO A 194 7.40 -41.33 1.92
N PRO A 195 8.18 -40.76 0.98
CA PRO A 195 9.42 -40.02 1.29
C PRO A 195 9.11 -38.67 1.96
N ASN A 196 8.54 -38.70 3.16
CA ASN A 196 8.19 -37.54 3.96
C ASN A 196 8.52 -37.81 5.44
N ASP A 197 9.51 -37.08 5.98
CA ASP A 197 9.99 -37.20 7.37
C ASP A 197 8.96 -36.73 8.42
N GLU A 198 7.80 -36.22 8.01
CA GLU A 198 6.73 -35.70 8.87
C GLU A 198 5.67 -36.74 9.27
N LEU A 199 5.69 -37.93 8.66
CA LEU A 199 4.74 -39.01 8.96
C LEU A 199 5.33 -40.00 9.98
N THR A 200 4.46 -40.58 10.80
CA THR A 200 4.75 -41.69 11.71
C THR A 200 3.72 -42.79 11.50
N THR A 201 4.02 -44.01 11.95
CA THR A 201 3.13 -45.16 11.79
C THR A 201 2.36 -45.42 13.08
N VAL A 202 1.08 -45.77 12.94
CA VAL A 202 0.19 -46.13 14.03
C VAL A 202 -0.61 -47.39 13.69
N LEU A 203 -0.75 -48.26 14.69
CA LEU A 203 -1.74 -49.34 14.70
C LEU A 203 -2.89 -48.94 15.62
N LEU A 204 -4.08 -48.88 15.06
CA LEU A 204 -5.32 -48.64 15.78
C LEU A 204 -5.92 -49.97 16.19
N GLU A 205 -6.20 -50.13 17.47
CA GLU A 205 -6.91 -51.28 18.04
C GLU A 205 -8.24 -50.80 18.59
N ILE A 206 -9.35 -51.19 17.97
CA ILE A 206 -10.67 -50.63 18.27
C ILE A 206 -11.56 -51.72 18.86
N ASP A 207 -11.98 -51.50 20.11
CA ASP A 207 -12.97 -52.32 20.80
C ASP A 207 -14.37 -51.81 20.43
N VAL A 208 -15.19 -52.69 19.86
CA VAL A 208 -16.52 -52.35 19.34
C VAL A 208 -17.57 -53.14 20.12
N ASP A 209 -18.46 -52.44 20.83
CA ASP A 209 -19.68 -53.06 21.37
C ASP A 209 -20.76 -53.07 20.29
N LEU A 210 -21.22 -54.27 19.93
CA LEU A 210 -22.24 -54.51 18.90
C LEU A 210 -23.63 -53.97 19.27
N ARG A 211 -23.82 -53.59 20.54
CA ARG A 211 -25.05 -52.99 21.07
C ARG A 211 -24.94 -51.46 21.19
N ALA A 212 -23.75 -50.89 21.02
CA ALA A 212 -23.51 -49.45 21.06
C ALA A 212 -23.90 -48.83 19.71
N LEU A 213 -25.15 -48.39 19.59
CA LEU A 213 -25.64 -47.75 18.38
C LEU A 213 -25.55 -46.23 18.51
N SER A 214 -24.64 -45.63 17.74
CA SER A 214 -24.64 -44.19 17.41
C SER A 214 -24.69 -43.99 15.89
N LYS A 215 -23.94 -44.81 15.13
CA LYS A 215 -23.93 -44.86 13.65
C LYS A 215 -23.68 -46.28 13.10
N PRO A 216 -24.16 -46.61 11.88
CA PRO A 216 -24.04 -47.94 11.28
C PRO A 216 -22.62 -48.33 10.88
N TYR A 217 -22.32 -49.61 10.98
CA TYR A 217 -21.10 -50.26 10.50
C TYR A 217 -21.38 -51.74 10.19
N ALA A 218 -20.66 -52.37 9.27
CA ALA A 218 -20.94 -53.77 8.94
C ALA A 218 -19.69 -54.49 8.43
N ASP A 219 -19.71 -55.81 8.53
CA ASP A 219 -18.84 -56.67 7.72
C ASP A 219 -19.28 -56.57 6.26
N ILE A 220 -18.35 -56.15 5.41
CA ILE A 220 -18.60 -55.93 3.99
C ILE A 220 -17.81 -56.89 3.10
N LYS A 221 -17.22 -57.95 3.65
CA LYS A 221 -16.42 -58.95 2.90
C LYS A 221 -17.09 -59.45 1.62
N ASN A 222 -18.41 -59.67 1.66
CA ASN A 222 -19.18 -60.20 0.51
C ASN A 222 -19.65 -59.10 -0.47
N LEU A 223 -19.49 -57.83 -0.11
CA LEU A 223 -19.93 -56.66 -0.88
C LEU A 223 -18.76 -55.82 -1.41
N SER A 224 -17.61 -55.93 -0.76
CA SER A 224 -16.37 -55.24 -1.13
C SER A 224 -15.89 -55.69 -2.51
N ALA A 225 -15.23 -54.78 -3.24
CA ALA A 225 -14.50 -55.13 -4.45
C ALA A 225 -13.34 -56.11 -4.16
N PHE A 226 -12.84 -56.13 -2.91
CA PHE A 226 -11.76 -57.00 -2.44
C PHE A 226 -12.31 -58.09 -1.50
N LYS A 227 -12.77 -59.21 -2.07
CA LYS A 227 -13.41 -60.31 -1.31
C LYS A 227 -12.50 -61.05 -0.32
N GLU A 228 -11.19 -60.84 -0.43
CA GLU A 228 -10.17 -61.52 0.37
C GLU A 228 -9.91 -60.80 1.71
N GLU A 229 -10.46 -59.60 1.91
CA GLU A 229 -10.32 -58.82 3.14
C GLU A 229 -11.48 -59.08 4.11
N GLU A 230 -11.15 -59.25 5.38
CA GLU A 230 -12.13 -59.32 6.47
C GLU A 230 -12.45 -57.90 6.93
N GLU A 231 -13.10 -57.16 6.03
CA GLU A 231 -13.27 -55.72 6.14
C GLU A 231 -14.55 -55.35 6.92
N ILE A 232 -14.37 -54.61 8.03
CA ILE A 232 -15.45 -53.91 8.73
C ILE A 232 -15.40 -52.44 8.35
N LEU A 233 -16.47 -51.95 7.72
CA LEU A 233 -16.59 -50.56 7.30
C LEU A 233 -17.49 -49.78 8.26
N PHE A 234 -16.99 -48.68 8.81
CA PHE A 234 -17.75 -47.76 9.64
C PHE A 234 -18.25 -46.57 8.82
N MET A 235 -19.47 -46.10 9.13
CA MET A 235 -20.00 -44.86 8.60
C MET A 235 -19.13 -43.65 8.99
N ILE A 236 -19.17 -42.63 8.14
CA ILE A 236 -18.55 -41.33 8.41
C ILE A 236 -19.03 -40.76 9.75
N ALA A 237 -18.09 -40.19 10.50
CA ALA A 237 -18.29 -39.53 11.78
C ALA A 237 -18.84 -40.44 12.89
N CYS A 238 -18.49 -41.73 12.85
CA CYS A 238 -18.46 -42.58 14.04
C CYS A 238 -17.47 -42.00 15.07
N VAL A 239 -17.89 -42.01 16.33
CA VAL A 239 -17.13 -41.44 17.45
C VAL A 239 -16.56 -42.56 18.31
N PHE A 240 -15.28 -42.44 18.66
CA PHE A 240 -14.55 -43.36 19.50
C PHE A 240 -13.96 -42.62 20.70
N ARG A 241 -13.71 -43.33 21.80
CA ARG A 241 -12.96 -42.81 22.94
C ARG A 241 -11.52 -43.31 22.86
N ILE A 242 -10.56 -42.41 23.10
CA ILE A 242 -9.14 -42.75 23.17
C ILE A 242 -8.87 -43.39 24.54
N ASP A 243 -8.68 -44.72 24.59
CA ASP A 243 -8.41 -45.45 25.82
C ASP A 243 -6.94 -45.28 26.25
N LYS A 244 -6.03 -45.66 25.35
CA LYS A 244 -4.58 -45.60 25.62
C LYS A 244 -3.78 -45.39 24.35
N VAL A 245 -2.71 -44.62 24.47
CA VAL A 245 -1.72 -44.42 23.40
C VAL A 245 -0.33 -44.71 23.95
N ASN A 246 0.40 -45.63 23.32
CA ASN A 246 1.76 -46.01 23.72
C ASN A 246 2.65 -46.23 22.52
N TYR A 247 3.95 -46.00 22.71
CA TYR A 247 4.97 -46.28 21.70
C TYR A 247 5.62 -47.63 21.99
N ASP A 248 5.74 -48.46 20.97
CA ASP A 248 6.51 -49.69 21.02
C ASP A 248 7.92 -49.43 20.45
N GLU A 249 8.93 -49.44 21.32
CA GLU A 249 10.32 -49.20 20.98
C GLU A 249 10.92 -50.30 20.08
N GLU A 250 10.43 -51.54 20.18
CA GLU A 250 10.97 -52.67 19.40
C GLU A 250 10.52 -52.60 17.94
N THR A 251 9.24 -52.33 17.72
CA THR A 251 8.64 -52.25 16.38
C THR A 251 8.66 -50.82 15.80
N LYS A 252 9.06 -49.82 16.59
CA LYS A 252 9.03 -48.39 16.27
C LYS A 252 7.65 -47.91 15.79
N LEU A 253 6.61 -48.43 16.44
CA LEU A 253 5.21 -48.28 16.06
C LEU A 253 4.42 -47.67 17.22
N TRP A 254 3.56 -46.70 16.92
CA TRP A 254 2.57 -46.25 17.89
C TRP A 254 1.39 -47.21 17.93
N MET A 255 0.92 -47.52 19.12
CA MET A 255 -0.31 -48.27 19.35
C MET A 255 -1.33 -47.33 19.98
N ALA A 256 -2.50 -47.21 19.36
CA ALA A 256 -3.60 -46.40 19.86
C ALA A 256 -4.83 -47.29 20.02
N LYS A 257 -5.28 -47.43 21.25
CA LYS A 257 -6.45 -48.22 21.61
C LYS A 257 -7.68 -47.34 21.73
N PHE A 258 -8.74 -47.69 21.00
CA PHE A 258 -9.99 -46.96 20.92
C PHE A 258 -11.18 -47.81 21.34
N ILE A 259 -12.25 -47.16 21.81
CA ILE A 259 -13.52 -47.80 22.16
C ILE A 259 -14.63 -47.09 21.38
N LEU A 260 -15.48 -47.82 20.64
CA LEU A 260 -16.63 -47.20 19.97
C LEU A 260 -17.61 -46.62 21.01
N CYS A 261 -17.95 -45.34 20.87
CA CYS A 261 -18.87 -44.68 21.79
C CYS A 261 -20.33 -45.00 21.47
N SER A 262 -21.07 -45.39 22.52
CA SER A 262 -22.53 -45.54 22.47
C SER A 262 -23.23 -44.19 22.70
N GLU A 263 -24.53 -44.08 22.35
CA GLU A 263 -25.37 -42.93 22.72
C GLU A 263 -25.49 -42.70 24.23
N ASN A 264 -25.23 -43.73 25.05
CA ASN A 264 -25.26 -43.65 26.51
C ASN A 264 -23.95 -43.13 27.11
N ASP A 265 -22.91 -42.93 26.30
CA ASP A 265 -21.67 -42.31 26.75
C ASP A 265 -21.97 -40.86 27.21
N PRO A 266 -21.58 -40.48 28.44
CA PRO A 266 -21.98 -39.19 29.03
C PRO A 266 -21.45 -37.99 28.26
N ASP A 267 -20.23 -38.11 27.72
CA ASP A 267 -19.59 -37.07 26.92
C ASP A 267 -20.28 -36.95 25.56
N MET A 268 -20.60 -38.10 24.94
CA MET A 268 -21.32 -38.15 23.67
C MET A 268 -22.75 -37.60 23.80
N LYS A 269 -23.45 -37.88 24.90
CA LYS A 269 -24.79 -37.37 25.16
C LYS A 269 -24.80 -35.86 25.33
N LYS A 270 -23.91 -35.33 26.17
CA LYS A 270 -23.71 -33.89 26.37
C LYS A 270 -23.34 -33.20 25.04
N PHE A 271 -22.47 -33.84 24.25
CA PHE A 271 -22.09 -33.36 22.94
C PHE A 271 -23.29 -33.27 21.99
N THR A 272 -24.08 -34.35 21.89
CA THR A 272 -25.25 -34.43 21.00
C THR A 272 -26.34 -33.43 21.39
N GLU A 273 -26.60 -33.25 22.69
CA GLU A 273 -27.54 -32.24 23.19
C GLU A 273 -27.09 -30.82 22.83
N ASN A 274 -25.79 -30.52 22.91
CA ASN A 274 -25.25 -29.22 22.54
C ASN A 274 -25.33 -28.96 21.03
N LEU A 275 -24.93 -29.94 20.22
CA LEU A 275 -25.06 -29.87 18.77
C LEU A 275 -26.52 -29.61 18.37
N THR A 276 -27.46 -30.34 18.97
CA THR A 276 -28.89 -30.17 18.71
C THR A 276 -29.38 -28.77 19.08
N LYS A 277 -28.85 -28.17 20.15
CA LYS A 277 -29.15 -26.77 20.54
C LYS A 277 -28.58 -25.76 19.55
N GLU A 278 -27.31 -25.91 19.14
CA GLU A 278 -26.67 -25.00 18.19
C GLU A 278 -27.32 -25.04 16.80
N LEU A 279 -27.80 -26.21 16.38
CA LEU A 279 -28.48 -26.40 15.09
C LEU A 279 -29.97 -26.07 15.13
N LYS A 280 -30.57 -25.88 16.31
CA LYS A 280 -32.02 -25.66 16.43
C LYS A 280 -32.41 -24.29 15.87
N GLY A 281 -33.24 -24.29 14.83
CA GLY A 281 -33.85 -23.07 14.28
C GLY A 281 -32.95 -22.25 13.35
N GLN A 282 -31.74 -22.73 13.02
CA GLN A 282 -30.89 -22.10 12.01
C GLN A 282 -30.95 -22.88 10.69
N ASN A 283 -30.90 -22.16 9.58
CA ASN A 283 -30.81 -22.75 8.25
C ASN A 283 -29.44 -23.44 8.08
N HIS A 284 -29.44 -24.75 7.77
CA HIS A 284 -28.21 -25.56 7.60
C HIS A 284 -27.19 -24.94 6.64
N LEU A 285 -27.63 -24.20 5.60
CA LEU A 285 -26.74 -23.50 4.69
C LEU A 285 -25.92 -22.43 5.41
N ILE A 286 -26.55 -21.69 6.31
CA ILE A 286 -25.90 -20.63 7.08
C ILE A 286 -24.97 -21.26 8.12
N SER A 287 -25.41 -22.33 8.78
CA SER A 287 -24.59 -23.05 9.76
C SER A 287 -23.30 -23.60 9.14
N ILE A 288 -23.34 -24.15 7.92
CA ILE A 288 -22.12 -24.55 7.18
C ILE A 288 -21.16 -23.37 7.02
N GLY A 289 -21.65 -22.22 6.57
CA GLY A 289 -20.83 -21.02 6.40
C GLY A 289 -20.21 -20.54 7.71
N ASN A 290 -20.99 -20.54 8.79
CA ASN A 290 -20.49 -20.18 10.13
C ASN A 290 -19.44 -21.17 10.65
N SER A 291 -19.63 -22.47 10.46
CA SER A 291 -18.63 -23.48 10.84
C SER A 291 -17.33 -23.31 10.05
N LEU A 292 -17.40 -22.98 8.75
CA LEU A 292 -16.20 -22.67 7.95
C LEU A 292 -15.47 -21.42 8.48
N VAL A 293 -16.19 -20.40 8.97
CA VAL A 293 -15.60 -19.24 9.64
C VAL A 293 -14.87 -19.65 10.92
N ASP A 294 -15.49 -20.48 11.76
CA ASP A 294 -14.92 -20.92 13.03
C ASP A 294 -13.68 -21.81 12.81
N MET A 295 -13.65 -22.55 11.70
CA MET A 295 -12.50 -23.32 11.21
C MET A 295 -11.45 -22.48 10.48
N GLN A 296 -11.65 -21.16 10.37
CA GLN A 296 -10.74 -20.22 9.70
C GLN A 296 -10.56 -20.46 8.20
N LYS A 297 -11.48 -21.17 7.55
CA LYS A 297 -11.52 -21.35 6.09
C LYS A 297 -12.26 -20.19 5.45
N PHE A 298 -11.69 -18.98 5.56
CA PHE A 298 -12.39 -17.74 5.19
C PHE A 298 -12.68 -17.61 3.70
N ASP A 299 -11.86 -18.20 2.83
CA ASP A 299 -12.11 -18.23 1.37
C ASP A 299 -13.30 -19.12 1.03
N ASP A 300 -13.34 -20.33 1.60
CA ASP A 300 -14.43 -21.28 1.39
C ASP A 300 -15.74 -20.75 1.99
N ALA A 301 -15.68 -20.15 3.19
CA ALA A 301 -16.82 -19.51 3.82
C ALA A 301 -17.39 -18.36 2.96
N GLN A 302 -16.52 -17.51 2.40
CA GLN A 302 -16.93 -16.41 1.53
C GLN A 302 -17.66 -16.94 0.29
N LYS A 303 -17.03 -17.87 -0.44
CA LYS A 303 -17.63 -18.48 -1.65
C LYS A 303 -18.96 -19.13 -1.33
N HIS A 304 -19.04 -19.81 -0.19
CA HIS A 304 -20.27 -20.46 0.27
C HIS A 304 -21.40 -19.46 0.50
N PHE A 305 -21.16 -18.36 1.22
CA PHE A 305 -22.17 -17.32 1.41
C PHE A 305 -22.55 -16.63 0.09
N GLU A 306 -21.58 -16.32 -0.78
CA GLU A 306 -21.84 -15.74 -2.10
C GLU A 306 -22.70 -16.66 -2.99
N ASN A 307 -22.47 -17.97 -2.93
CA ASN A 307 -23.25 -18.97 -3.65
C ASN A 307 -24.70 -19.07 -3.14
N ILE A 308 -24.92 -18.91 -1.82
CA ILE A 308 -26.28 -18.85 -1.24
C ILE A 308 -27.07 -17.71 -1.89
N PHE A 309 -26.46 -16.52 -2.01
CA PHE A 309 -27.10 -15.34 -2.60
C PHE A 309 -27.31 -15.49 -4.11
N LYS A 310 -26.30 -15.98 -4.84
CA LYS A 310 -26.36 -16.15 -6.30
C LYS A 310 -27.45 -17.12 -6.74
N ASN A 311 -27.64 -18.20 -6.01
CA ASN A 311 -28.56 -19.28 -6.35
C ASN A 311 -29.94 -19.13 -5.68
N GLN A 312 -30.19 -18.04 -4.93
CA GLN A 312 -31.44 -17.78 -4.21
C GLN A 312 -31.90 -18.98 -3.37
N GLN A 313 -30.97 -19.58 -2.61
CA GLN A 313 -31.22 -20.82 -1.87
C GLN A 313 -31.98 -20.62 -0.56
N ILE A 314 -32.20 -19.36 -0.16
CA ILE A 314 -32.90 -18.95 1.05
C ILE A 314 -34.03 -17.97 0.68
N ASN A 315 -35.15 -18.07 1.39
CA ASN A 315 -36.39 -17.34 1.07
C ASN A 315 -36.86 -16.41 2.21
N ASP A 316 -36.37 -16.58 3.43
CA ASP A 316 -36.76 -15.77 4.60
C ASP A 316 -35.81 -14.55 4.74
N PRO A 317 -36.34 -13.31 4.89
CA PRO A 317 -35.53 -12.14 5.24
C PRO A 317 -34.60 -12.34 6.45
N ILE A 318 -34.99 -13.14 7.45
CA ILE A 318 -34.15 -13.45 8.62
C ILE A 318 -32.96 -14.31 8.22
N ASP A 319 -33.15 -15.30 7.34
CA ASP A 319 -32.06 -16.11 6.79
C ASP A 319 -31.08 -15.25 5.98
N TYR A 320 -31.58 -14.27 5.21
CA TYR A 320 -30.72 -13.31 4.50
C TYR A 320 -29.89 -12.48 5.48
N ALA A 321 -30.50 -12.01 6.58
CA ALA A 321 -29.78 -11.28 7.61
C ALA A 321 -28.66 -12.12 8.24
N TYR A 322 -28.94 -13.39 8.58
CA TYR A 322 -27.94 -14.30 9.13
C TYR A 322 -26.81 -14.62 8.13
N ALA A 323 -27.13 -14.80 6.85
CA ALA A 323 -26.12 -15.03 5.82
C ALA A 323 -25.21 -13.81 5.63
N HIS A 324 -25.78 -12.59 5.61
CA HIS A 324 -24.99 -11.36 5.54
C HIS A 324 -24.17 -11.12 6.82
N HIS A 325 -24.70 -11.45 8.00
CA HIS A 325 -23.95 -11.43 9.26
C HIS A 325 -22.75 -12.40 9.22
N GLY A 326 -22.93 -13.62 8.71
CA GLY A 326 -21.85 -14.58 8.49
C GLY A 326 -20.78 -14.05 7.53
N LEU A 327 -21.21 -13.50 6.39
CA LEU A 327 -20.31 -12.88 5.41
C LEU A 327 -19.58 -11.64 5.99
N ALA A 328 -20.23 -10.85 6.83
CA ALA A 328 -19.61 -9.74 7.54
C ALA A 328 -18.49 -10.21 8.45
N LYS A 329 -18.71 -11.28 9.24
CA LYS A 329 -17.65 -11.93 10.04
C LYS A 329 -16.49 -12.41 9.17
N VAL A 330 -16.76 -12.99 7.99
CA VAL A 330 -15.69 -13.40 7.05
C VAL A 330 -14.85 -12.21 6.61
N HIS A 331 -15.49 -11.12 6.21
CA HIS A 331 -14.79 -9.90 5.80
C HIS A 331 -14.00 -9.26 6.95
N GLU A 332 -14.55 -9.27 8.18
CA GLU A 332 -13.85 -8.82 9.38
C GLU A 332 -12.57 -9.64 9.60
N LYS A 333 -12.66 -10.98 9.55
CA LYS A 333 -11.52 -11.89 9.74
C LYS A 333 -10.48 -11.82 8.63
N LYS A 334 -10.88 -11.40 7.42
CA LYS A 334 -9.97 -11.09 6.30
C LYS A 334 -9.34 -9.70 6.36
N GLY A 335 -9.71 -8.87 7.35
CA GLY A 335 -9.23 -7.49 7.47
C GLY A 335 -9.96 -6.48 6.58
N ASN A 336 -11.02 -6.89 5.88
CA ASN A 336 -11.84 -6.05 5.02
C ASN A 336 -12.93 -5.34 5.84
N HIS A 337 -12.52 -4.52 6.81
CA HIS A 337 -13.42 -3.96 7.83
C HIS A 337 -14.56 -3.11 7.24
N GLN A 338 -14.35 -2.41 6.12
CA GLN A 338 -15.40 -1.62 5.47
C GLN A 338 -16.51 -2.51 4.89
N LEU A 339 -16.13 -3.57 4.16
CA LEU A 339 -17.08 -4.56 3.63
C LEU A 339 -17.80 -5.32 4.75
N ALA A 340 -17.13 -5.53 5.89
CA ALA A 340 -17.76 -6.11 7.06
C ALA A 340 -18.87 -5.19 7.61
N VAL A 341 -18.58 -3.90 7.77
CA VAL A 341 -19.58 -2.88 8.20
C VAL A 341 -20.76 -2.85 7.22
N GLU A 342 -20.50 -2.79 5.91
CA GLU A 342 -21.54 -2.79 4.89
C GLU A 342 -22.45 -4.03 4.97
N ASN A 343 -21.88 -5.23 5.17
CA ASN A 343 -22.66 -6.44 5.30
C ASN A 343 -23.45 -6.51 6.62
N PHE A 344 -22.90 -6.00 7.74
CA PHE A 344 -23.68 -5.85 8.97
C PHE A 344 -24.85 -4.88 8.80
N ASP A 345 -24.65 -3.77 8.09
CA ASP A 345 -25.72 -2.81 7.79
C ASP A 345 -26.80 -3.43 6.87
N ILE A 346 -26.40 -4.24 5.89
CA ILE A 346 -27.33 -5.01 5.06
C ILE A 346 -28.12 -6.01 5.92
N ALA A 347 -27.46 -6.73 6.82
CA ALA A 347 -28.13 -7.66 7.73
C ALA A 347 -29.19 -6.94 8.60
N LEU A 348 -28.84 -5.79 9.17
CA LEU A 348 -29.75 -4.93 9.94
C LEU A 348 -30.95 -4.45 9.11
N ASN A 349 -30.75 -4.13 7.83
CA ASN A 349 -31.81 -3.72 6.91
C ASN A 349 -32.78 -4.87 6.59
N TYR A 350 -32.29 -6.10 6.45
CA TYR A 350 -33.17 -7.26 6.28
C TYR A 350 -33.98 -7.55 7.55
N LEU A 351 -33.36 -7.43 8.74
CA LEU A 351 -34.06 -7.58 10.02
C LEU A 351 -35.18 -6.56 10.20
N SER A 352 -34.94 -5.29 9.87
CA SER A 352 -35.94 -4.22 10.01
C SER A 352 -37.14 -4.34 9.06
N LYS A 353 -36.99 -5.09 7.96
CA LYS A 353 -38.07 -5.39 7.00
C LYS A 353 -38.90 -6.62 7.36
N SER A 354 -38.44 -7.45 8.29
CA SER A 354 -39.16 -8.64 8.74
C SER A 354 -40.30 -8.28 9.69
N SER A 355 -41.40 -9.04 9.71
CA SER A 355 -42.51 -8.85 10.64
C SER A 355 -42.15 -9.07 12.12
N ALA A 356 -40.95 -9.57 12.40
CA ALA A 356 -40.36 -9.75 13.74
C ALA A 356 -39.51 -8.53 14.21
N ALA A 357 -39.75 -7.35 13.63
CA ALA A 357 -38.83 -6.20 13.52
C ALA A 357 -38.16 -5.64 14.78
N ASN A 358 -38.62 -5.92 16.01
CA ASN A 358 -38.14 -5.18 17.19
C ASN A 358 -37.37 -6.00 18.24
N ASP A 359 -37.41 -7.34 18.24
CA ASP A 359 -36.86 -8.14 19.35
C ASP A 359 -35.97 -9.32 18.91
N HIS A 360 -35.50 -9.35 17.66
CA HIS A 360 -34.66 -10.44 17.19
C HIS A 360 -33.22 -10.36 17.77
N PRO A 361 -32.67 -11.43 18.39
CA PRO A 361 -31.34 -11.39 19.03
C PRO A 361 -30.18 -11.01 18.09
N LEU A 362 -30.33 -11.25 16.78
CA LEU A 362 -29.32 -10.87 15.78
C LEU A 362 -29.05 -9.35 15.72
N PHE A 363 -30.00 -8.49 16.14
CA PHE A 363 -29.76 -7.04 16.24
C PHE A 363 -28.60 -6.72 17.18
N SER A 364 -28.63 -7.28 18.40
CA SER A 364 -27.58 -7.03 19.38
C SER A 364 -26.24 -7.60 18.92
N GLN A 365 -26.24 -8.75 18.25
CA GLN A 365 -25.04 -9.37 17.68
C GLN A 365 -24.40 -8.48 16.61
N CYS A 366 -25.17 -8.00 15.63
CA CYS A 366 -24.68 -7.08 14.60
C CYS A 366 -24.09 -5.81 15.22
N TYR A 367 -24.81 -5.18 16.16
CA TYR A 367 -24.36 -3.95 16.81
C TYR A 367 -23.12 -4.15 17.68
N ASN A 368 -22.99 -5.30 18.36
CA ASN A 368 -21.79 -5.64 19.10
C ASN A 368 -20.58 -5.80 18.18
N HIS A 369 -20.72 -6.52 17.07
CA HIS A 369 -19.65 -6.67 16.08
C HIS A 369 -19.26 -5.33 15.45
N LEU A 370 -20.24 -4.50 15.08
CA LEU A 370 -19.99 -3.13 14.60
C LEU A 370 -19.24 -2.29 15.63
N GLY A 371 -19.66 -2.33 16.90
CA GLY A 371 -18.99 -1.61 17.99
C GLY A 371 -17.53 -2.05 18.17
N LEU A 372 -17.27 -3.35 18.07
CA LEU A 372 -15.91 -3.91 18.10
C LEU A 372 -15.10 -3.41 16.90
N ILE A 373 -15.61 -3.49 15.66
CA ILE A 373 -14.91 -3.04 14.46
C ILE A 373 -14.58 -1.53 14.53
N TYR A 374 -15.55 -0.71 14.94
CA TYR A 374 -15.35 0.73 15.08
C TYR A 374 -14.32 1.07 16.15
N SER A 375 -14.29 0.34 17.26
CA SER A 375 -13.33 0.58 18.36
C SER A 375 -11.92 0.06 18.05
N SER A 376 -11.77 -1.16 17.53
CA SER A 376 -10.46 -1.80 17.35
C SER A 376 -9.78 -1.51 16.02
N HIS A 377 -10.55 -1.32 14.94
CA HIS A 377 -9.99 -1.28 13.58
C HIS A 377 -10.15 0.08 12.89
N LEU A 378 -11.31 0.73 13.03
CA LEU A 378 -11.56 2.03 12.40
C LEU A 378 -11.24 3.22 13.30
N GLN A 379 -10.83 2.97 14.56
CA GLN A 379 -10.50 3.98 15.57
C GLN A 379 -11.59 5.07 15.74
N ASN A 380 -12.84 4.74 15.41
CA ASN A 380 -13.97 5.65 15.51
C ASN A 380 -14.74 5.34 16.79
N SER A 381 -14.28 5.94 17.88
CA SER A 381 -14.86 5.68 19.19
C SER A 381 -16.33 6.08 19.30
N ASP A 382 -16.75 7.16 18.64
CA ASP A 382 -18.12 7.68 18.80
C ASP A 382 -19.13 6.72 18.16
N LYS A 383 -18.83 6.22 16.95
CA LYS A 383 -19.63 5.15 16.33
C LYS A 383 -19.57 3.84 17.11
N ALA A 384 -18.45 3.54 17.76
CA ALA A 384 -18.33 2.35 18.60
C ALA A 384 -19.30 2.42 19.79
N PHE A 385 -19.32 3.55 20.52
CA PHE A 385 -20.25 3.77 21.63
C PHE A 385 -21.70 3.74 21.16
N GLU A 386 -22.02 4.44 20.06
CA GLU A 386 -23.37 4.43 19.48
C GLU A 386 -23.84 3.01 19.14
N SER A 387 -22.95 2.17 18.58
CA SER A 387 -23.28 0.78 18.24
C SER A 387 -23.54 -0.05 19.50
N PHE A 388 -22.69 0.04 20.52
CA PHE A 388 -22.92 -0.69 21.77
C PHE A 388 -24.16 -0.20 22.53
N GLU A 389 -24.47 1.10 22.51
CA GLU A 389 -25.70 1.64 23.09
C GLU A 389 -26.94 1.12 22.36
N LYS A 390 -26.90 1.02 21.03
CA LYS A 390 -27.95 0.37 20.25
C LYS A 390 -28.10 -1.10 20.63
N ALA A 391 -27.01 -1.83 20.83
CA ALA A 391 -27.06 -3.21 21.30
C ALA A 391 -27.72 -3.34 22.68
N LEU A 392 -27.48 -2.41 23.62
CA LEU A 392 -28.13 -2.41 24.94
C LEU A 392 -29.65 -2.18 24.87
N ASN A 393 -30.13 -1.43 23.88
CA ASN A 393 -31.54 -1.09 23.70
C ASN A 393 -32.34 -2.15 22.90
N THR A 394 -31.73 -3.30 22.59
CA THR A 394 -32.36 -4.42 21.87
C THR A 394 -32.59 -5.61 22.81
N ASN A 395 -33.36 -6.61 22.38
CA ASN A 395 -33.47 -7.89 23.09
C ASN A 395 -32.12 -8.64 23.07
N ASN A 396 -31.27 -8.32 24.03
CA ASN A 396 -29.87 -8.67 24.03
C ASN A 396 -29.59 -9.86 24.94
N GLU A 397 -29.62 -11.06 24.37
CA GLU A 397 -29.25 -12.28 25.07
C GLU A 397 -27.75 -12.33 25.46
N SER A 398 -26.93 -11.39 24.96
CA SER A 398 -25.49 -11.30 25.14
C SER A 398 -25.06 -9.98 25.81
N LEU A 399 -25.82 -9.53 26.82
CA LEU A 399 -25.51 -8.31 27.59
C LEU A 399 -24.08 -8.29 28.14
N ALA A 400 -23.58 -9.43 28.63
CA ALA A 400 -22.22 -9.56 29.11
C ALA A 400 -21.18 -9.22 28.02
N MET A 401 -21.35 -9.70 26.78
CA MET A 401 -20.45 -9.37 25.66
C MET A 401 -20.52 -7.88 25.29
N THR A 402 -21.71 -7.29 25.38
CA THR A 402 -21.95 -5.87 25.09
C THR A 402 -21.22 -4.98 26.09
N TYR A 403 -21.33 -5.29 27.38
CA TYR A 403 -20.60 -4.58 28.44
C TYR A 403 -19.09 -4.78 28.34
N SER A 404 -18.62 -5.98 27.99
CA SER A 404 -17.19 -6.21 27.72
C SER A 404 -16.69 -5.39 26.51
N GLY A 405 -17.51 -5.24 25.47
CA GLY A 405 -17.22 -4.37 24.33
C GLY A 405 -17.10 -2.89 24.72
N LEU A 406 -18.05 -2.39 25.51
CA LEU A 406 -18.02 -1.03 26.08
C LEU A 406 -16.80 -0.81 26.98
N ALA A 407 -16.46 -1.78 27.81
CA ALA A 407 -15.27 -1.73 28.64
C ALA A 407 -14.01 -1.59 27.77
N LYS A 408 -13.86 -2.42 26.73
CA LYS A 408 -12.74 -2.34 25.79
C LYS A 408 -12.65 -0.98 25.10
N ALA A 409 -13.78 -0.43 24.65
CA ALA A 409 -13.82 0.91 24.06
C ALA A 409 -13.36 2.00 25.04
N HIS A 410 -13.77 1.92 26.31
CA HIS A 410 -13.31 2.84 27.36
C HIS A 410 -11.83 2.61 27.73
N PHE A 411 -11.34 1.38 27.73
CA PHE A 411 -9.93 1.05 27.93
C PHE A 411 -9.05 1.70 26.87
N LEU A 412 -9.43 1.64 25.59
CA LEU A 412 -8.71 2.30 24.49
C LEU A 412 -8.67 3.82 24.64
N LYS A 413 -9.72 4.44 25.19
CA LYS A 413 -9.73 5.87 25.59
C LYS A 413 -8.96 6.17 26.88
N LYS A 414 -8.35 5.18 27.53
CA LYS A 414 -7.68 5.26 28.83
C LYS A 414 -8.61 5.62 29.99
N ASN A 415 -9.92 5.42 29.84
CA ASN A 415 -10.92 5.58 30.90
C ASN A 415 -10.99 4.30 31.75
N TYR A 416 -9.87 3.95 32.40
CA TYR A 416 -9.72 2.64 33.06
C TYR A 416 -10.75 2.37 34.17
N GLN A 417 -11.17 3.40 34.92
CA GLN A 417 -12.16 3.24 35.97
C GLN A 417 -13.55 2.86 35.41
N ILE A 418 -14.00 3.54 34.37
CA ILE A 418 -15.26 3.24 33.67
C ILE A 418 -15.19 1.88 32.99
N SER A 419 -14.02 1.53 32.43
CA SER A 419 -13.79 0.18 31.88
C SER A 419 -14.00 -0.90 32.94
N LEU A 420 -13.49 -0.72 34.16
CA LEU A 420 -13.69 -1.69 35.25
C LEU A 420 -15.16 -1.78 35.69
N GLU A 421 -15.88 -0.65 35.71
CA GLU A 421 -17.32 -0.64 36.02
C GLU A 421 -18.13 -1.44 35.00
N TYR A 422 -17.82 -1.32 33.71
CA TYR A 422 -18.47 -2.13 32.68
C TYR A 422 -18.06 -3.60 32.72
N LEU A 423 -16.80 -3.93 33.03
CA LEU A 423 -16.40 -5.33 33.25
C LEU A 423 -17.12 -5.94 34.45
N GLN A 424 -17.36 -5.16 35.50
CA GLN A 424 -18.18 -5.62 36.63
C GLN A 424 -19.63 -5.86 36.20
N LYS A 425 -20.24 -4.96 35.43
CA LYS A 425 -21.58 -5.19 34.86
C LYS A 425 -21.62 -6.43 33.96
N ALA A 426 -20.55 -6.71 33.21
CA ALA A 426 -20.43 -7.93 32.42
C ALA A 426 -20.44 -9.18 33.32
N LEU A 427 -19.70 -9.18 34.44
CA LEU A 427 -19.72 -10.26 35.43
C LEU A 427 -21.10 -10.45 36.07
N ASP A 428 -21.76 -9.36 36.47
CA ASP A 428 -23.08 -9.42 37.12
C ASP A 428 -24.14 -10.04 36.18
N ASN A 429 -23.99 -9.83 34.87
CA ASN A 429 -24.86 -10.38 33.81
C ASN A 429 -24.31 -11.67 33.16
N SER A 430 -23.24 -12.25 33.70
CA SER A 430 -22.61 -13.49 33.18
C SER A 430 -23.08 -14.77 33.88
N SER A 431 -23.85 -14.64 34.96
CA SER A 431 -24.27 -15.75 35.84
C SER A 431 -25.08 -16.86 35.15
N ASN A 432 -25.60 -16.59 33.93
CA ASN A 432 -26.36 -17.55 33.13
C ASN A 432 -25.61 -18.13 31.91
N LEU A 433 -24.36 -17.73 31.60
CA LEU A 433 -23.79 -17.92 30.25
C LEU A 433 -22.45 -18.68 30.09
N SER A 434 -21.62 -18.87 31.14
CA SER A 434 -20.54 -19.91 31.25
C SER A 434 -19.39 -19.41 32.14
N GLU A 435 -18.73 -20.32 32.88
CA GLU A 435 -17.54 -20.01 33.70
C GLU A 435 -16.36 -19.50 32.83
N ALA A 436 -16.31 -19.85 31.55
CA ALA A 436 -15.28 -19.35 30.63
C ALA A 436 -15.43 -17.86 30.28
N LEU A 437 -16.66 -17.37 30.11
CA LEU A 437 -16.89 -15.94 29.91
C LEU A 437 -16.50 -15.13 31.16
N GLN A 438 -16.70 -15.70 32.35
CA GLN A 438 -16.25 -15.11 33.61
C GLN A 438 -14.73 -15.04 33.67
N ALA A 439 -14.04 -16.16 33.35
CA ALA A 439 -12.59 -16.20 33.28
C ALA A 439 -12.04 -15.14 32.29
N GLY A 440 -12.60 -15.06 31.09
CA GLY A 440 -12.24 -14.02 30.10
C GLY A 440 -12.44 -12.60 30.63
N THR A 441 -13.52 -12.34 31.36
CA THR A 441 -13.79 -11.02 31.95
C THR A 441 -12.77 -10.67 33.05
N PHE A 442 -12.37 -11.64 33.89
CA PHE A 442 -11.30 -11.44 34.86
C PHE A 442 -9.95 -11.16 34.18
N ILE A 443 -9.63 -11.82 33.07
CA ILE A 443 -8.41 -11.53 32.29
C ILE A 443 -8.43 -10.08 31.79
N GLU A 444 -9.55 -9.61 31.24
CA GLU A 444 -9.69 -8.22 30.81
C GLU A 444 -9.56 -7.23 31.98
N MET A 445 -10.13 -7.54 33.16
CA MET A 445 -9.92 -6.72 34.37
C MET A 445 -8.43 -6.70 34.78
N GLY A 446 -7.74 -7.84 34.69
CA GLY A 446 -6.31 -7.95 34.93
C GLY A 446 -5.49 -7.07 33.99
N LYS A 447 -5.84 -7.04 32.69
CA LYS A 447 -5.23 -6.12 31.70
C LYS A 447 -5.46 -4.66 32.04
N VAL A 448 -6.68 -4.28 32.45
CA VAL A 448 -6.98 -2.91 32.87
C VAL A 448 -6.16 -2.52 34.10
N TYR A 449 -6.08 -3.39 35.12
CA TYR A 449 -5.23 -3.14 36.30
C TYR A 449 -3.75 -3.07 35.97
N THR A 450 -3.27 -3.87 35.02
CA THR A 450 -1.90 -3.80 34.49
C THR A 450 -1.62 -2.42 33.89
N ALA A 451 -2.51 -1.90 33.04
CA ALA A 451 -2.38 -0.56 32.45
C ALA A 451 -2.47 0.59 33.48
N MET A 452 -3.09 0.33 34.65
CA MET A 452 -3.12 1.25 35.79
C MET A 452 -1.88 1.13 36.71
N ASN A 453 -0.90 0.29 36.38
CA ASN A 453 0.25 -0.06 37.24
C ASN A 453 -0.17 -0.63 38.61
N LYS A 454 -1.29 -1.37 38.69
CA LYS A 454 -1.77 -2.03 39.92
C LYS A 454 -1.50 -3.53 39.87
N GLN A 455 -0.22 -3.90 39.97
CA GLN A 455 0.25 -5.27 39.76
C GLN A 455 -0.42 -6.32 40.65
N GLU A 456 -0.57 -6.05 41.96
CA GLU A 456 -1.20 -7.01 42.88
C GLU A 456 -2.64 -7.35 42.49
N LYS A 457 -3.42 -6.33 42.12
CA LYS A 457 -4.81 -6.53 41.65
C LYS A 457 -4.86 -7.24 40.31
N ALA A 458 -3.91 -6.96 39.41
CA ALA A 458 -3.82 -7.66 38.13
C ALA A 458 -3.55 -9.16 38.34
N SER A 459 -2.56 -9.50 39.17
CA SER A 459 -2.28 -10.88 39.58
C SER A 459 -3.50 -11.56 40.19
N GLU A 460 -4.21 -10.89 41.11
CA GLU A 460 -5.43 -11.45 41.72
C GLU A 460 -6.50 -11.79 40.67
N MET A 461 -6.72 -10.93 39.67
CA MET A 461 -7.71 -11.21 38.63
C MET A 461 -7.28 -12.37 37.72
N PHE A 462 -5.99 -12.45 37.34
CA PHE A 462 -5.48 -13.58 36.55
C PHE A 462 -5.53 -14.90 37.31
N ASP A 463 -5.27 -14.89 38.63
CA ASP A 463 -5.41 -16.07 39.48
C ASP A 463 -6.86 -16.55 39.57
N LYS A 464 -7.82 -15.62 39.67
CA LYS A 464 -9.26 -15.97 39.60
C LYS A 464 -9.65 -16.60 38.27
N ALA A 465 -9.14 -16.07 37.15
CA ALA A 465 -9.36 -16.66 35.83
C ALA A 465 -8.80 -18.09 35.73
N ASN A 466 -7.55 -18.29 36.19
CA ASN A 466 -6.91 -19.61 36.24
C ASN A 466 -7.68 -20.60 37.13
N GLN A 467 -8.16 -20.17 38.30
CA GLN A 467 -8.95 -21.02 39.21
C GLN A 467 -10.25 -21.49 38.57
N LEU A 468 -10.95 -20.61 37.85
CA LEU A 468 -12.16 -20.97 37.11
C LEU A 468 -11.85 -21.94 35.96
N GLN A 469 -10.81 -21.67 35.19
CA GLN A 469 -10.42 -22.54 34.06
C GLN A 469 -9.97 -23.93 34.53
N THR A 470 -9.17 -24.03 35.61
CA THR A 470 -8.64 -25.30 36.13
C THR A 470 -9.69 -26.16 36.86
N LYS A 471 -10.82 -25.59 37.27
CA LYS A 471 -11.93 -26.32 37.89
C LYS A 471 -12.70 -27.19 36.89
N ASP A 472 -12.86 -26.67 35.67
CA ASP A 472 -13.82 -27.17 34.68
C ASP A 472 -13.17 -27.67 33.37
N LEU A 473 -11.90 -27.32 33.13
CA LEU A 473 -11.14 -27.73 31.94
C LEU A 473 -10.01 -28.70 32.32
N SER A 474 -9.63 -29.55 31.37
CA SER A 474 -8.45 -30.43 31.56
C SER A 474 -7.19 -29.58 31.83
N PRO A 475 -6.24 -30.06 32.65
CA PRO A 475 -5.00 -29.32 32.95
C PRO A 475 -4.16 -28.94 31.72
N THR A 476 -4.37 -29.63 30.59
CA THR A 476 -3.70 -29.39 29.31
C THR A 476 -4.46 -28.42 28.39
N HIS A 477 -5.61 -27.87 28.81
CA HIS A 477 -6.50 -27.13 27.93
C HIS A 477 -5.89 -25.78 27.46
N PRO A 478 -6.01 -25.42 26.16
CA PRO A 478 -5.38 -24.22 25.59
C PRO A 478 -5.80 -22.89 26.23
N ASP A 479 -7.05 -22.76 26.70
CA ASP A 479 -7.55 -21.56 27.42
C ASP A 479 -6.70 -21.17 28.64
N ILE A 480 -6.08 -22.15 29.33
CA ILE A 480 -5.16 -21.87 30.44
C ILE A 480 -3.89 -21.17 29.92
N GLY A 481 -3.44 -21.52 28.71
CA GLY A 481 -2.33 -20.86 28.02
C GLY A 481 -2.60 -19.37 27.75
N TYR A 482 -3.85 -18.97 27.52
CA TYR A 482 -4.20 -17.55 27.34
C TYR A 482 -4.02 -16.75 28.64
N THR A 483 -4.41 -17.32 29.79
CA THR A 483 -4.18 -16.68 31.10
C THR A 483 -2.69 -16.58 31.42
N TYR A 484 -1.90 -17.61 31.11
CA TYR A 484 -0.44 -17.51 31.21
C TYR A 484 0.16 -16.47 30.27
N THR A 485 -0.38 -16.31 29.06
CA THR A 485 0.04 -15.25 28.15
C THR A 485 -0.20 -13.87 28.76
N ALA A 486 -1.38 -13.64 29.33
CA ALA A 486 -1.72 -12.39 29.99
C ALA A 486 -0.81 -12.10 31.21
N LEU A 487 -0.51 -13.11 32.03
CA LEU A 487 0.46 -13.02 33.12
C LEU A 487 1.87 -12.68 32.62
N GLY A 488 2.29 -13.30 31.52
CA GLY A 488 3.58 -13.04 30.88
C GLY A 488 3.71 -11.60 30.40
N LEU A 489 2.69 -11.08 29.72
CA LEU A 489 2.62 -9.69 29.26
C LEU A 489 2.65 -8.70 30.41
N MET A 490 1.86 -8.94 31.46
CA MET A 490 1.88 -8.13 32.69
C MET A 490 3.30 -8.03 33.28
N HIS A 491 4.00 -9.16 33.41
CA HIS A 491 5.37 -9.17 33.91
C HIS A 491 6.35 -8.44 32.97
N SER A 492 6.16 -8.55 31.66
CA SER A 492 6.98 -7.84 30.67
C SER A 492 6.84 -6.32 30.78
N ASP A 493 5.62 -5.83 30.97
CA ASP A 493 5.32 -4.40 31.09
C ASP A 493 5.87 -3.80 32.38
N HIS A 494 5.99 -4.61 33.44
CA HIS A 494 6.62 -4.24 34.71
C HIS A 494 8.14 -4.52 34.72
N GLY A 495 8.76 -4.80 33.57
CA GLY A 495 10.21 -4.99 33.43
C GLY A 495 10.75 -6.36 33.89
N ASN A 496 9.89 -7.28 34.36
CA ASN A 496 10.27 -8.61 34.82
C ASN A 496 10.37 -9.61 33.65
N GLN A 497 11.33 -9.39 32.74
CA GLN A 497 11.46 -10.15 31.49
C GLN A 497 11.67 -11.66 31.69
N HIS A 498 12.33 -12.10 32.78
CA HIS A 498 12.52 -13.53 33.06
C HIS A 498 11.21 -14.24 33.40
N LYS A 499 10.40 -13.66 34.30
CA LYS A 499 9.07 -14.21 34.63
C LYS A 499 8.14 -14.17 33.42
N ALA A 500 8.24 -13.12 32.61
CA ALA A 500 7.49 -13.03 31.36
C ALA A 500 7.79 -14.22 30.44
N LEU A 501 9.07 -14.52 30.19
CA LEU A 501 9.47 -15.67 29.39
C LEU A 501 8.97 -17.00 29.97
N GLU A 502 9.09 -17.21 31.28
CA GLU A 502 8.61 -18.44 31.93
C GLU A 502 7.10 -18.68 31.68
N PHE A 503 6.28 -17.63 31.80
CA PHE A 503 4.84 -17.75 31.55
C PHE A 503 4.51 -17.93 30.07
N ILE A 504 5.21 -17.25 29.16
CA ILE A 504 5.04 -17.46 27.71
C ILE A 504 5.49 -18.87 27.30
N GLU A 505 6.52 -19.45 27.92
CA GLU A 505 6.94 -20.84 27.71
C GLU A 505 5.88 -21.84 28.18
N LYS A 506 5.27 -21.61 29.34
CA LYS A 506 4.14 -22.43 29.83
C LYS A 506 2.94 -22.35 28.88
N ALA A 507 2.61 -21.15 28.40
CA ALA A 507 1.55 -20.96 27.42
C ALA A 507 1.84 -21.70 26.10
N HIS A 508 3.06 -21.56 25.58
CA HIS A 508 3.51 -22.23 24.36
C HIS A 508 3.48 -23.75 24.48
N GLN A 509 3.93 -24.30 25.61
CA GLN A 509 3.90 -25.73 25.85
C GLN A 509 2.47 -26.28 25.77
N LEU A 510 1.54 -25.68 26.52
CA LEU A 510 0.13 -26.10 26.52
C LEU A 510 -0.49 -26.00 25.12
N GLN A 511 -0.27 -24.87 24.44
CA GLN A 511 -0.84 -24.61 23.13
C GLN A 511 -0.24 -25.50 22.04
N SER A 512 1.07 -25.78 22.05
CA SER A 512 1.72 -26.59 21.01
C SER A 512 1.46 -28.09 21.18
N GLU A 513 1.11 -28.55 22.38
CA GLU A 513 0.72 -29.94 22.65
C GLU A 513 -0.75 -30.23 22.29
N THR A 514 -1.59 -29.19 22.21
CA THR A 514 -3.05 -29.35 22.02
C THR A 514 -3.60 -28.75 20.73
N LEU A 515 -3.08 -27.60 20.28
CA LEU A 515 -3.56 -26.92 19.08
C LEU A 515 -2.86 -27.41 17.81
N PRO A 516 -3.53 -27.33 16.64
CA PRO A 516 -2.87 -27.54 15.36
C PRO A 516 -1.68 -26.58 15.16
N ASN A 517 -0.60 -27.03 14.50
CA ASN A 517 0.61 -26.22 14.29
C ASN A 517 0.40 -24.90 13.55
N ASN A 518 -0.72 -24.74 12.84
CA ASN A 518 -1.11 -23.54 12.11
C ASN A 518 -2.18 -22.72 12.85
N HIS A 519 -2.44 -22.98 14.13
CA HIS A 519 -3.45 -22.26 14.89
C HIS A 519 -3.00 -20.80 15.17
N PRO A 520 -3.88 -19.79 15.06
CA PRO A 520 -3.55 -18.38 15.31
C PRO A 520 -2.99 -18.10 16.70
N ASP A 521 -3.48 -18.80 17.72
CA ASP A 521 -2.99 -18.60 19.09
C ASP A 521 -1.50 -18.97 19.22
N LEU A 522 -1.01 -19.95 18.45
CA LEU A 522 0.43 -20.24 18.38
C LEU A 522 1.20 -19.11 17.67
N ALA A 523 0.63 -18.49 16.65
CA ALA A 523 1.21 -17.31 16.02
C ALA A 523 1.29 -16.12 16.99
N GLU A 524 0.26 -15.89 17.81
CA GLU A 524 0.28 -14.86 18.86
C GLU A 524 1.35 -15.16 19.92
N THR A 525 1.45 -16.41 20.38
CA THR A 525 2.50 -16.81 21.32
C THR A 525 3.91 -16.63 20.74
N TYR A 526 4.11 -16.91 19.45
CA TYR A 526 5.38 -16.59 18.78
C TYR A 526 5.63 -15.09 18.64
N GLN A 527 4.59 -14.27 18.46
CA GLN A 527 4.74 -12.82 18.54
C GLN A 527 5.27 -12.40 19.91
N ASN A 528 4.68 -12.93 20.98
CA ASN A 528 5.06 -12.60 22.36
C ASN A 528 6.51 -12.99 22.65
N PHE A 529 6.98 -14.15 22.19
CA PHE A 529 8.41 -14.49 22.22
C PHE A 529 9.27 -13.49 21.45
N GLY A 530 8.85 -13.13 20.23
CA GLY A 530 9.51 -12.13 19.40
C GLY A 530 9.69 -10.79 20.12
N ASP A 531 8.61 -10.30 20.74
CA ASP A 531 8.57 -9.03 21.47
C ASP A 531 9.48 -9.06 22.71
N LEU A 532 9.44 -10.16 23.48
CA LEU A 532 10.30 -10.34 24.66
C LEU A 532 11.79 -10.36 24.28
N TYR A 533 12.16 -11.11 23.25
CA TYR A 533 13.55 -11.14 22.79
C TYR A 533 13.99 -9.83 22.14
N LEU A 534 13.07 -9.09 21.50
CA LEU A 534 13.34 -7.76 20.98
C LEU A 534 13.62 -6.75 22.11
N LYS A 535 12.84 -6.79 23.21
CA LYS A 535 13.08 -6.00 24.42
C LYS A 535 14.44 -6.32 25.06
N GLN A 536 14.89 -7.58 24.97
CA GLN A 536 16.22 -8.03 25.41
C GLN A 536 17.35 -7.75 24.40
N ALA A 537 17.08 -7.05 23.29
CA ALA A 537 18.03 -6.83 22.18
C ALA A 537 18.60 -8.12 21.55
N SER A 538 17.95 -9.27 21.77
CA SER A 538 18.29 -10.57 21.16
C SER A 538 17.67 -10.69 19.76
N LEU A 539 18.17 -9.89 18.82
CA LEU A 539 17.54 -9.68 17.51
C LEU A 539 17.40 -10.97 16.68
N ASP A 540 18.35 -11.92 16.76
CA ASP A 540 18.28 -13.20 16.03
C ASP A 540 17.16 -14.11 16.55
N LYS A 541 16.98 -14.17 17.86
CA LYS A 541 15.88 -14.92 18.47
C LYS A 541 14.55 -14.28 18.13
N ALA A 542 14.45 -12.95 18.22
CA ALA A 542 13.25 -12.23 17.82
C ALA A 542 12.86 -12.53 16.36
N LEU A 543 13.83 -12.47 15.43
CA LEU A 543 13.61 -12.84 14.03
C LEU A 543 13.13 -14.28 13.85
N HIS A 544 13.71 -15.23 14.58
CA HIS A 544 13.29 -16.64 14.53
C HIS A 544 11.80 -16.78 14.86
N PHE A 545 11.35 -16.17 15.96
CA PHE A 545 9.96 -16.28 16.39
C PHE A 545 8.99 -15.49 15.50
N TYR A 546 9.34 -14.28 15.05
CA TYR A 546 8.50 -13.56 14.08
C TYR A 546 8.37 -14.29 12.74
N LYS A 547 9.41 -15.00 12.29
CA LYS A 547 9.32 -15.82 11.08
C LYS A 547 8.41 -17.04 11.27
N LYS A 548 8.41 -17.67 12.46
CA LYS A 548 7.44 -18.74 12.78
C LYS A 548 6.01 -18.23 12.81
N LYS A 549 5.76 -17.05 13.41
CA LYS A 549 4.46 -16.37 13.34
C LYS A 549 4.04 -16.18 11.88
N LEU A 550 4.92 -15.60 11.06
CA LEU A 550 4.65 -15.33 9.65
C LEU A 550 4.35 -16.62 8.87
N GLU A 551 5.06 -17.72 9.15
CA GLU A 551 4.80 -19.01 8.51
C GLU A 551 3.39 -19.54 8.82
N ILE A 552 2.94 -19.42 10.07
CA ILE A 552 1.58 -19.79 10.46
C ILE A 552 0.57 -18.89 9.75
N GLN A 553 0.77 -17.57 9.78
CA GLN A 553 -0.15 -16.63 9.15
C GLN A 553 -0.28 -16.87 7.65
N LEU A 554 0.82 -17.13 6.93
CA LEU A 554 0.78 -17.39 5.48
C LEU A 554 0.11 -18.71 5.10
N LYS A 555 -0.13 -19.62 6.06
CA LYS A 555 -0.92 -20.85 5.82
C LYS A 555 -2.42 -20.60 5.83
N THR A 556 -2.91 -19.52 6.46
CA THR A 556 -4.35 -19.26 6.66
C THR A 556 -4.81 -17.89 6.17
N LEU A 557 -3.90 -16.93 5.99
CA LEU A 557 -4.16 -15.55 5.61
C LEU A 557 -3.42 -15.21 4.32
N SER A 558 -3.98 -14.30 3.52
CA SER A 558 -3.31 -13.79 2.31
C SER A 558 -2.09 -12.92 2.67
N SER A 559 -1.15 -12.77 1.73
CA SER A 559 0.01 -11.88 1.88
C SER A 559 -0.36 -10.41 2.08
N SER A 560 -1.53 -10.00 1.60
CA SER A 560 -2.13 -8.68 1.75
C SER A 560 -2.96 -8.50 3.03
N HIS A 561 -3.07 -9.54 3.86
CA HIS A 561 -3.79 -9.43 5.12
C HIS A 561 -3.09 -8.44 6.08
N PRO A 562 -3.80 -7.53 6.77
CA PRO A 562 -3.18 -6.52 7.65
C PRO A 562 -2.21 -7.08 8.69
N SER A 563 -2.54 -8.23 9.30
CA SER A 563 -1.66 -8.87 10.30
C SER A 563 -0.39 -9.49 9.71
N VAL A 564 -0.41 -9.85 8.42
CA VAL A 564 0.78 -10.34 7.69
C VAL A 564 1.67 -9.16 7.32
N ILE A 565 1.08 -8.08 6.81
CA ILE A 565 1.74 -6.80 6.51
C ILE A 565 2.45 -6.26 7.76
N GLU A 566 1.77 -6.21 8.90
CA GLU A 566 2.36 -5.80 10.18
C GLU A 566 3.56 -6.68 10.56
N THR A 567 3.46 -7.98 10.34
CA THR A 567 4.57 -8.91 10.64
C THR A 567 5.75 -8.71 9.69
N TYR A 568 5.51 -8.39 8.42
CA TYR A 568 6.57 -7.97 7.51
C TYR A 568 7.27 -6.69 7.99
N ASP A 569 6.52 -5.67 8.43
CA ASP A 569 7.07 -4.44 8.96
C ASP A 569 7.89 -4.69 10.23
N ILE A 570 7.40 -5.53 11.15
CA ILE A 570 8.13 -5.91 12.37
C ILE A 570 9.46 -6.58 11.99
N ILE A 571 9.44 -7.56 11.09
CA ILE A 571 10.66 -8.26 10.65
C ILE A 571 11.63 -7.27 9.97
N GLY A 572 11.12 -6.39 9.09
CA GLY A 572 11.90 -5.34 8.45
C GLY A 572 12.58 -4.40 9.46
N ASN A 573 11.84 -3.98 10.49
CA ASN A 573 12.35 -3.17 11.59
C ASN A 573 13.41 -3.90 12.43
N VAL A 574 13.28 -5.20 12.66
CA VAL A 574 14.32 -5.97 13.36
C VAL A 574 15.60 -6.06 12.52
N TYR A 575 15.48 -6.26 11.20
CA TYR A 575 16.64 -6.22 10.30
C TYR A 575 17.29 -4.83 10.21
N LEU A 576 16.50 -3.75 10.27
CA LEU A 576 17.01 -2.38 10.42
C LEU A 576 17.85 -2.21 11.69
N LYS A 577 17.36 -2.68 12.83
CA LYS A 577 18.12 -2.64 14.09
C LYS A 577 19.42 -3.45 14.01
N LYS A 578 19.43 -4.55 13.24
CA LYS A 578 20.65 -5.33 12.93
C LYS A 578 21.58 -4.65 11.91
N LYS A 579 21.15 -3.56 11.27
CA LYS A 579 21.82 -2.92 10.12
C LYS A 579 21.95 -3.83 8.89
N ASP A 580 21.12 -4.87 8.79
CA ASP A 580 20.99 -5.67 7.57
C ASP A 580 19.94 -5.04 6.67
N PHE A 581 20.37 -3.98 6.00
CA PHE A 581 19.50 -3.17 5.16
C PHE A 581 18.96 -3.93 3.94
N LYS A 582 19.66 -4.96 3.47
CA LYS A 582 19.23 -5.75 2.29
C LYS A 582 17.99 -6.55 2.65
N GLN A 583 18.02 -7.26 3.78
CA GLN A 583 16.86 -7.99 4.26
C GLN A 583 15.73 -7.05 4.68
N ALA A 584 16.03 -5.95 5.36
CA ALA A 584 15.03 -4.94 5.72
C ALA A 584 14.24 -4.46 4.48
N SER A 585 14.94 -4.11 3.40
CA SER A 585 14.31 -3.67 2.15
C SER A 585 13.37 -4.72 1.55
N ILE A 586 13.75 -6.00 1.54
CA ILE A 586 12.89 -7.10 1.03
C ILE A 586 11.56 -7.16 1.82
N TYR A 587 11.62 -7.07 3.15
CA TYR A 587 10.43 -7.19 3.99
C TYR A 587 9.53 -5.95 3.90
N PHE A 588 10.10 -4.73 3.83
CA PHE A 588 9.30 -3.53 3.58
C PHE A 588 8.67 -3.52 2.19
N HIS A 589 9.33 -4.06 1.17
CA HIS A 589 8.71 -4.27 -0.15
C HIS A 589 7.49 -5.19 -0.07
N LYS A 590 7.61 -6.34 0.62
CA LYS A 590 6.47 -7.25 0.82
C LYS A 590 5.31 -6.59 1.56
N SER A 591 5.62 -5.75 2.54
CA SER A 591 4.62 -4.95 3.27
C SER A 591 3.89 -3.97 2.33
N ILE A 592 4.63 -3.22 1.53
CA ILE A 592 4.09 -2.25 0.56
C ILE A 592 3.25 -2.96 -0.51
N ASP A 593 3.75 -4.07 -1.07
CA ASP A 593 3.02 -4.84 -2.08
C ASP A 593 1.67 -5.31 -1.52
N GLY A 594 1.66 -5.82 -0.28
CA GLY A 594 0.42 -6.20 0.41
C GLY A 594 -0.52 -5.01 0.65
N GLN A 595 0.00 -3.85 1.06
CA GLN A 595 -0.81 -2.64 1.27
C GLN A 595 -1.43 -2.12 -0.04
N LEU A 596 -0.66 -2.14 -1.14
CA LEU A 596 -1.13 -1.72 -2.47
C LEU A 596 -2.24 -2.63 -3.01
N GLU A 597 -2.15 -3.94 -2.79
CA GLU A 597 -3.21 -4.89 -3.14
C GLU A 597 -4.54 -4.58 -2.44
N THR A 598 -4.49 -4.10 -1.18
CA THR A 598 -5.71 -3.71 -0.42
C THR A 598 -6.27 -2.34 -0.79
N LYS A 599 -5.71 -1.65 -1.79
CA LYS A 599 -6.15 -0.33 -2.32
C LYS A 599 -6.33 0.77 -1.26
N LYS A 600 -5.55 0.75 -0.19
CA LYS A 600 -5.53 1.85 0.79
C LYS A 600 -4.60 2.97 0.35
N VAL A 601 -4.92 3.62 -0.77
CA VAL A 601 -4.24 4.86 -1.15
C VAL A 601 -4.72 5.97 -0.18
N GLY A 602 -3.78 6.73 0.39
CA GLY A 602 -4.01 7.66 1.50
C GLY A 602 -3.57 7.19 2.89
N ASP A 603 -3.19 5.91 3.07
CA ASP A 603 -2.84 5.35 4.40
C ASP A 603 -1.46 5.83 4.88
N LEU A 604 -1.39 6.33 6.11
CA LEU A 604 -0.14 6.81 6.70
C LEU A 604 0.90 5.69 6.87
N SER A 605 0.46 4.45 7.07
CA SER A 605 1.35 3.28 7.19
C SER A 605 2.16 3.04 5.92
N LEU A 606 1.52 3.11 4.76
CA LEU A 606 2.16 3.01 3.44
C LEU A 606 3.17 4.13 3.21
N SER A 607 2.81 5.35 3.59
CA SER A 607 3.70 6.51 3.54
C SER A 607 4.97 6.27 4.39
N LYS A 608 4.80 5.70 5.59
CA LYS A 608 5.90 5.39 6.50
C LYS A 608 6.81 4.28 5.97
N ALA A 609 6.24 3.26 5.32
CA ALA A 609 7.02 2.19 4.69
C ALA A 609 7.89 2.74 3.54
N PHE A 610 7.34 3.60 2.68
CA PHE A 610 8.10 4.28 1.63
C PHE A 610 9.22 5.16 2.19
N GLU A 611 8.94 5.98 3.21
CA GLU A 611 9.98 6.77 3.89
C GLU A 611 11.10 5.88 4.44
N THR A 612 10.74 4.74 5.04
CA THR A 612 11.70 3.80 5.63
C THR A 612 12.57 3.14 4.55
N LEU A 613 12.01 2.79 3.38
CA LEU A 613 12.81 2.32 2.24
C LEU A 613 13.75 3.41 1.70
N ALA A 614 13.29 4.65 1.65
CA ALA A 614 14.12 5.77 1.24
C ALA A 614 15.31 5.96 2.19
N ASP A 615 15.05 5.93 3.51
CA ASP A 615 16.07 5.99 4.56
C ASP A 615 17.06 4.82 4.45
N ILE A 616 16.56 3.59 4.24
CA ILE A 616 17.40 2.40 4.02
C ILE A 616 18.37 2.60 2.87
N HIS A 617 17.89 3.11 1.73
CA HIS A 617 18.76 3.33 0.57
C HIS A 617 19.82 4.40 0.83
N LEU A 618 19.51 5.42 1.61
CA LEU A 618 20.48 6.44 2.02
C LEU A 618 21.53 5.88 2.99
N ASP A 619 21.13 5.03 3.94
CA ASP A 619 22.00 4.47 4.99
C ASP A 619 22.85 3.27 4.53
N GLN A 620 22.40 2.51 3.51
CA GLN A 620 23.14 1.38 2.92
C GLN A 620 24.55 1.74 2.41
N HIS A 621 24.76 3.00 2.02
CA HIS A 621 25.89 3.40 1.18
C HIS A 621 26.73 4.53 1.80
N ASN A 622 27.02 4.41 3.10
CA ASN A 622 27.70 5.38 3.97
C ASN A 622 29.03 6.00 3.49
N GLU A 623 29.59 5.67 2.32
CA GLU A 623 30.88 6.22 1.89
C GLU A 623 30.90 7.02 0.57
N VAL A 624 29.95 6.87 -0.35
CA VAL A 624 29.73 7.87 -1.42
C VAL A 624 28.28 7.72 -1.86
N ILE A 625 27.45 8.73 -1.60
CA ILE A 625 26.07 8.74 -2.09
C ILE A 625 26.13 9.01 -3.61
N ASP A 626 26.03 7.95 -4.41
CA ASP A 626 25.91 8.03 -5.87
C ASP A 626 24.52 8.55 -6.30
N GLU A 627 24.43 9.15 -7.48
CA GLU A 627 23.23 9.81 -7.98
C GLU A 627 22.04 8.83 -8.08
N LYS A 628 22.32 7.57 -8.44
CA LYS A 628 21.32 6.49 -8.52
C LYS A 628 20.65 6.16 -7.20
N ILE A 629 21.37 6.28 -6.09
CA ILE A 629 20.83 6.03 -4.75
C ILE A 629 19.88 7.16 -4.37
N LEU A 630 20.26 8.41 -4.68
CA LEU A 630 19.40 9.57 -4.49
C LEU A 630 18.14 9.50 -5.36
N ASP A 631 18.22 8.94 -6.58
CA ASP A 631 17.02 8.72 -7.42
C ASP A 631 16.04 7.76 -6.77
N LYS A 632 16.52 6.60 -6.30
CA LYS A 632 15.64 5.62 -5.65
C LYS A 632 15.03 6.15 -4.35
N ALA A 633 15.83 6.78 -3.49
CA ALA A 633 15.32 7.36 -2.26
C ALA A 633 14.31 8.48 -2.54
N LEU A 634 14.59 9.33 -3.53
CA LEU A 634 13.67 10.39 -3.95
C LEU A 634 12.36 9.82 -4.47
N ASP A 635 12.39 8.76 -5.28
CA ASP A 635 11.21 8.10 -5.81
C ASP A 635 10.27 7.63 -4.67
N TYR A 636 10.81 6.94 -3.66
CA TYR A 636 10.02 6.52 -2.51
C TYR A 636 9.49 7.70 -1.68
N TYR A 637 10.29 8.75 -1.43
CA TYR A 637 9.76 9.93 -0.72
C TYR A 637 8.65 10.64 -1.52
N LEU A 638 8.72 10.63 -2.86
CA LEU A 638 7.66 11.18 -3.70
C LEU A 638 6.41 10.30 -3.68
N GLN A 639 6.55 8.97 -3.69
CA GLN A 639 5.43 8.04 -3.51
C GLN A 639 4.76 8.23 -2.14
N SER A 640 5.54 8.38 -1.06
CA SER A 640 5.02 8.75 0.27
C SER A 640 4.27 10.07 0.24
N LEU A 641 4.84 11.10 -0.40
CA LEU A 641 4.21 12.41 -0.50
C LEU A 641 2.89 12.35 -1.27
N GLN A 642 2.87 11.68 -2.42
CA GLN A 642 1.67 11.51 -3.23
C GLN A 642 0.57 10.84 -2.43
N ASN A 643 0.89 9.75 -1.72
CA ASN A 643 -0.05 9.04 -0.89
C ASN A 643 -0.61 9.91 0.26
N GLN A 644 0.23 10.69 0.94
CA GLN A 644 -0.26 11.60 1.99
C GLN A 644 -1.12 12.76 1.44
N LEU A 645 -0.88 13.21 0.21
CA LEU A 645 -1.65 14.28 -0.42
C LEU A 645 -3.06 13.85 -0.85
N GLU A 646 -3.37 12.56 -0.85
CA GLU A 646 -4.75 12.11 -1.08
C GLU A 646 -5.68 12.42 0.10
N THR A 647 -5.14 12.49 1.31
CA THR A 647 -5.90 12.77 2.54
C THR A 647 -5.63 14.14 3.13
N LYS A 648 -4.57 14.83 2.67
CA LYS A 648 -4.09 16.10 3.24
C LYS A 648 -3.97 17.20 2.19
N PHE A 649 -4.13 18.44 2.64
CA PHE A 649 -3.85 19.60 1.81
C PHE A 649 -2.33 19.79 1.61
N LEU A 650 -1.95 20.44 0.51
CA LEU A 650 -0.56 20.70 0.14
C LEU A 650 0.25 21.43 1.23
N GLU A 651 -0.42 22.26 2.04
CA GLU A 651 0.18 23.08 3.08
C GLU A 651 0.00 22.52 4.50
N ASP A 652 -0.38 21.25 4.62
CA ASP A 652 -0.51 20.56 5.90
C ASP A 652 0.83 20.54 6.65
N TYR A 653 0.81 20.90 7.94
CA TYR A 653 2.00 21.00 8.77
C TYR A 653 2.71 19.66 8.98
N SER A 654 2.00 18.53 8.85
CA SER A 654 2.59 17.20 8.99
C SER A 654 3.54 16.82 7.85
N LEU A 655 3.51 17.54 6.71
CA LEU A 655 4.36 17.29 5.54
C LEU A 655 5.77 17.91 5.63
N ILE A 656 6.06 18.64 6.70
CA ILE A 656 7.28 19.44 6.87
C ILE A 656 8.57 18.62 6.72
N ASP A 657 8.66 17.48 7.41
CA ASP A 657 9.87 16.67 7.38
C ASP A 657 10.10 16.08 5.98
N LEU A 658 9.03 15.64 5.34
CA LEU A 658 9.05 15.09 3.98
C LEU A 658 9.48 16.15 2.96
N TYR A 659 8.87 17.34 2.96
CA TYR A 659 9.28 18.44 2.10
C TYR A 659 10.73 18.88 2.33
N LYS A 660 11.17 18.93 3.59
CA LYS A 660 12.55 19.29 3.94
C LYS A 660 13.56 18.27 3.39
N ILE A 661 13.26 16.97 3.50
CA ILE A 661 14.12 15.89 3.01
C ILE A 661 14.17 15.92 1.47
N ILE A 662 13.01 15.97 0.81
CA ILE A 662 12.90 16.05 -0.66
C ILE A 662 13.67 17.26 -1.19
N ALA A 663 13.48 18.46 -0.60
CA ALA A 663 14.18 19.67 -0.97
C ALA A 663 15.71 19.54 -0.84
N LYS A 664 16.18 18.87 0.23
CA LYS A 664 17.60 18.63 0.49
C LYS A 664 18.20 17.64 -0.50
N ILE A 665 17.46 16.60 -0.91
CA ILE A 665 17.89 15.64 -1.93
C ILE A 665 18.04 16.34 -3.28
N TYR A 666 17.03 17.10 -3.71
CA TYR A 666 17.12 17.89 -4.94
C TYR A 666 18.28 18.90 -4.92
N TYR A 667 18.53 19.55 -3.77
CA TYR A 667 19.69 20.44 -3.59
C TYR A 667 21.05 19.73 -3.77
N LYS A 668 21.17 18.49 -3.26
CA LYS A 668 22.36 17.66 -3.44
C LYS A 668 22.54 17.25 -4.90
N LYS A 669 21.45 16.84 -5.57
CA LYS A 669 21.42 16.48 -7.00
C LYS A 669 21.60 17.67 -7.97
N ARG A 670 21.69 18.91 -7.47
CA ARG A 670 21.76 20.15 -8.26
C ARG A 670 20.49 20.47 -9.08
N TYR A 671 19.36 19.85 -8.75
CA TYR A 671 18.03 20.23 -9.24
C TYR A 671 17.46 21.37 -8.38
N LEU A 672 18.04 22.56 -8.55
CA LEU A 672 17.83 23.69 -7.63
C LEU A 672 16.41 24.26 -7.68
N ASP A 673 15.71 24.16 -8.81
CA ASP A 673 14.34 24.67 -8.96
C ASP A 673 13.33 23.81 -8.18
N GLN A 674 13.44 22.48 -8.28
CA GLN A 674 12.67 21.55 -7.47
C GLN A 674 12.99 21.73 -5.98
N SER A 675 14.27 21.95 -5.64
CA SER A 675 14.67 22.26 -4.27
C SER A 675 13.99 23.53 -3.73
N LEU A 676 13.94 24.62 -4.51
CA LEU A 676 13.23 25.85 -4.16
C LEU A 676 11.72 25.61 -4.00
N LEU A 677 11.10 24.86 -4.92
CA LEU A 677 9.68 24.52 -4.85
C LEU A 677 9.33 23.86 -3.52
N TYR A 678 10.08 22.84 -3.11
CA TYR A 678 9.80 22.11 -1.87
C TYR A 678 10.18 22.90 -0.61
N TYR A 679 11.24 23.73 -0.64
CA TYR A 679 11.51 24.66 0.47
C TYR A 679 10.44 25.74 0.61
N ASN A 680 9.83 26.19 -0.49
CA ASN A 680 8.71 27.12 -0.44
C ASN A 680 7.43 26.45 0.10
N ARG A 681 7.15 25.19 -0.28
CA ARG A 681 6.05 24.41 0.32
C ARG A 681 6.23 24.23 1.83
N LEU A 682 7.44 23.88 2.25
CA LEU A 682 7.84 23.84 3.67
C LEU A 682 7.57 25.18 4.39
N LEU A 683 7.89 26.30 3.74
CA LEU A 683 7.64 27.63 4.29
C LEU A 683 6.13 27.92 4.43
N ASP A 684 5.30 27.53 3.45
CA ASP A 684 3.84 27.75 3.53
C ASP A 684 3.21 26.95 4.68
N CYS A 685 3.67 25.73 4.93
CA CYS A 685 3.30 24.95 6.11
C CYS A 685 3.59 25.73 7.42
N TYR A 686 4.77 26.36 7.53
CA TYR A 686 5.11 27.16 8.70
C TYR A 686 4.28 28.45 8.82
N LEU A 687 3.98 29.12 7.72
CA LEU A 687 3.24 30.39 7.70
C LEU A 687 1.75 30.22 8.03
N ARG A 688 1.18 29.02 7.80
CA ARG A 688 -0.24 28.74 8.10
C ARG A 688 -0.48 28.21 9.52
N LYS A 689 0.58 27.82 10.24
CA LYS A 689 0.43 27.34 11.62
C LYS A 689 0.35 28.50 12.61
N SER A 690 -0.63 28.42 13.51
CA SER A 690 -0.78 29.32 14.65
C SER A 690 -0.44 28.58 15.96
N PRO A 691 0.45 29.10 16.82
CA PRO A 691 1.25 30.33 16.65
C PRO A 691 2.39 30.18 15.63
N LEU A 692 2.78 31.29 15.00
CA LEU A 692 3.88 31.35 14.04
C LEU A 692 5.21 30.99 14.71
N ASN A 693 5.95 30.06 14.10
CA ASN A 693 7.28 29.69 14.56
C ASN A 693 8.35 30.46 13.77
N GLN A 694 8.68 31.66 14.26
CA GLN A 694 9.57 32.59 13.55
C GLN A 694 10.99 32.01 13.34
N THR A 695 11.51 31.21 14.27
CA THR A 695 12.84 30.60 14.13
C THR A 695 12.90 29.60 12.98
N ASN A 696 11.85 28.79 12.80
CA ASN A 696 11.77 27.85 11.67
C ASN A 696 11.55 28.56 10.33
N ILE A 697 10.78 29.65 10.32
CA ILE A 697 10.58 30.50 9.15
C ILE A 697 11.92 31.12 8.72
N ASP A 698 12.64 31.73 9.65
CA ASP A 698 13.96 32.34 9.39
C ASP A 698 14.98 31.28 8.92
N HIS A 699 14.97 30.08 9.51
CA HIS A 699 15.83 28.99 9.07
C HIS A 699 15.50 28.54 7.64
N THR A 700 14.20 28.45 7.30
CA THR A 700 13.77 28.06 5.95
C THR A 700 14.17 29.11 4.92
N TYR A 701 14.03 30.40 5.24
CA TYR A 701 14.56 31.47 4.38
C TYR A 701 16.09 31.39 4.20
N LYS A 702 16.86 31.03 5.22
CA LYS A 702 18.31 30.78 5.08
C LYS A 702 18.63 29.57 4.18
N LEU A 703 17.77 28.55 4.16
CA LEU A 703 17.93 27.43 3.23
C LEU A 703 17.64 27.88 1.79
N ILE A 704 16.55 28.62 1.58
CA ILE A 704 16.19 29.24 0.30
C ILE A 704 17.32 30.16 -0.20
N GLU A 705 17.90 30.98 0.70
CA GLU A 705 19.07 31.82 0.45
C GLU A 705 20.24 30.98 -0.11
N LYS A 706 20.58 29.86 0.55
CA LYS A 706 21.65 28.96 0.07
C LYS A 706 21.37 28.40 -1.32
N VAL A 707 20.10 28.06 -1.64
CA VAL A 707 19.74 27.56 -2.98
C VAL A 707 19.94 28.65 -4.03
N TYR A 708 19.49 29.89 -3.76
CA TYR A 708 19.69 31.02 -4.67
C TYR A 708 21.17 31.37 -4.87
N LEU A 709 21.98 31.32 -3.81
CA LEU A 709 23.42 31.54 -3.92
C LEU A 709 24.08 30.47 -4.79
N LYS A 710 23.75 29.19 -4.59
CA LYS A 710 24.30 28.07 -5.38
C LYS A 710 23.87 28.09 -6.85
N LYS A 711 22.75 28.74 -7.18
CA LYS A 711 22.20 28.76 -8.55
C LYS A 711 23.15 29.37 -9.58
N HIS A 712 24.11 30.25 -9.19
CA HIS A 712 25.26 30.86 -9.92
C HIS A 712 25.15 31.17 -11.44
N HIS A 713 24.03 30.92 -12.07
CA HIS A 713 23.79 30.98 -13.51
C HIS A 713 22.34 31.38 -13.73
N PHE A 714 22.18 32.62 -14.18
CA PHE A 714 20.95 33.19 -14.75
C PHE A 714 20.34 32.32 -15.88
N ASN A 715 21.10 31.36 -16.42
CA ASN A 715 20.80 30.64 -17.66
C ASN A 715 19.61 29.65 -17.59
N GLN A 716 19.28 29.06 -16.43
CA GLN A 716 18.23 28.03 -16.39
C GLN A 716 16.80 28.59 -16.21
N SER A 717 16.62 29.71 -15.50
CA SER A 717 15.30 30.35 -15.35
C SER A 717 14.75 30.88 -16.68
N LEU A 718 15.63 31.38 -17.56
CA LEU A 718 15.27 31.93 -18.89
C LEU A 718 14.84 30.86 -19.91
N SER A 719 15.39 29.65 -19.84
CA SER A 719 15.01 28.49 -20.67
C SER A 719 13.70 27.87 -20.19
N TYR A 720 13.55 27.69 -18.87
CA TYR A 720 12.40 27.04 -18.26
C TYR A 720 11.10 27.83 -18.45
N PHE A 721 11.12 29.15 -18.26
CA PHE A 721 9.92 29.99 -18.36
C PHE A 721 9.42 30.15 -19.81
N ASN A 722 10.33 30.16 -20.78
CA ASN A 722 10.00 30.27 -22.21
C ASN A 722 9.53 28.94 -22.82
N ASN A 723 10.03 27.79 -22.33
CA ASN A 723 9.59 26.46 -22.78
C ASN A 723 8.22 26.06 -22.20
N ARG A 724 7.89 26.44 -20.95
CA ARG A 724 6.55 26.19 -20.35
C ARG A 724 5.42 26.95 -21.05
N ARG A 725 5.68 28.16 -21.56
CA ARG A 725 4.66 28.97 -22.26
C ARG A 725 4.40 28.50 -23.69
N ARG A 726 5.35 27.80 -24.31
CA ARG A 726 5.23 27.24 -25.67
C ARG A 726 4.54 25.88 -25.72
N ASN A 727 4.56 25.11 -24.63
CA ASN A 727 3.94 23.77 -24.55
C ASN A 727 2.58 23.78 -23.82
N LEU A 728 1.79 24.84 -23.98
CA LEU A 728 0.41 24.87 -23.48
C LEU A 728 -0.52 24.17 -24.48
N SER A 729 -0.50 22.84 -24.44
CA SER A 729 -1.60 21.99 -24.90
C SER A 729 -1.91 20.93 -23.84
N GLU A 730 -3.18 20.93 -23.39
CA GLU A 730 -3.91 19.91 -22.63
C GLU A 730 -3.38 19.49 -21.24
N ASN A 731 -3.58 20.39 -20.25
CA ASN A 731 -4.11 20.12 -18.89
C ASN A 731 -4.01 21.40 -18.04
N GLN A 732 -5.06 22.23 -18.05
CA GLN A 732 -4.98 23.64 -17.62
C GLN A 732 -5.33 23.94 -16.14
N PHE A 733 -5.62 22.95 -15.28
CA PHE A 733 -5.97 23.26 -13.87
C PHE A 733 -4.79 23.22 -12.88
N GLU A 734 -3.81 22.32 -13.00
CA GLU A 734 -2.65 22.26 -12.06
C GLU A 734 -1.65 23.42 -12.21
N HIS A 735 -1.60 24.09 -13.36
CA HIS A 735 -0.58 25.11 -13.64
C HIS A 735 -0.97 26.51 -13.17
N ILE A 736 -2.27 26.79 -13.02
CA ILE A 736 -2.74 28.10 -12.55
C ILE A 736 -2.43 28.26 -11.06
N ASP A 737 -2.67 27.22 -10.25
CA ASP A 737 -2.36 27.23 -8.82
C ASP A 737 -0.85 27.32 -8.56
N ASN A 738 -0.02 26.62 -9.35
CA ASN A 738 1.44 26.72 -9.24
C ASN A 738 1.97 28.14 -9.57
N ILE A 739 1.38 28.85 -10.53
CA ILE A 739 1.77 30.23 -10.86
C ILE A 739 1.39 31.19 -9.73
N HIS A 740 0.21 31.05 -9.15
CA HIS A 740 -0.22 31.87 -8.00
C HIS A 740 0.61 31.56 -6.74
N PHE A 741 0.90 30.28 -6.50
CA PHE A 741 1.80 29.79 -5.45
C PHE A 741 3.20 30.39 -5.58
N GLU A 742 3.82 30.31 -6.76
CA GLU A 742 5.15 30.88 -7.04
C GLU A 742 5.16 32.40 -6.79
N LYS A 743 4.15 33.15 -7.27
CA LYS A 743 4.07 34.61 -7.05
C LYS A 743 3.99 35.00 -5.58
N ARG A 744 3.15 34.32 -4.80
CA ARG A 744 2.98 34.57 -3.35
C ARG A 744 4.28 34.36 -2.58
N HIS A 745 5.03 33.30 -2.88
CA HIS A 745 6.33 33.06 -2.24
C HIS A 745 7.39 34.07 -2.65
N LEU A 746 7.39 34.52 -3.90
CA LEU A 746 8.25 35.60 -4.34
C LEU A 746 7.91 36.91 -3.60
N ASP A 747 6.64 37.18 -3.28
CA ASP A 747 6.22 38.32 -2.43
C ASP A 747 6.75 38.22 -1.01
N HIS A 748 6.49 37.11 -0.32
CA HIS A 748 6.99 36.89 1.05
C HIS A 748 8.52 36.93 1.12
N SER A 749 9.22 36.26 0.19
CA SER A 749 10.68 36.27 0.12
C SER A 749 11.22 37.68 -0.14
N SER A 750 10.62 38.43 -1.08
CA SER A 750 11.05 39.81 -1.33
C SER A 750 10.90 40.69 -0.10
N ASN A 751 9.77 40.60 0.61
CA ASN A 751 9.53 41.39 1.82
C ASN A 751 10.51 41.04 2.95
N TYR A 752 10.80 39.76 3.14
CA TYR A 752 11.78 39.28 4.12
C TYR A 752 13.18 39.83 3.84
N PHE A 753 13.69 39.65 2.62
CA PHE A 753 15.01 40.15 2.26
C PHE A 753 15.06 41.68 2.23
N GLN A 754 13.97 42.36 1.86
CA GLN A 754 13.85 43.82 1.95
C GLN A 754 13.96 44.32 3.39
N ASP A 755 13.30 43.64 4.34
CA ASP A 755 13.37 43.97 5.76
C ASP A 755 14.78 43.78 6.32
N ILE A 756 15.49 42.72 5.91
CA ILE A 756 16.91 42.53 6.26
C ILE A 756 17.76 43.67 5.69
N VAL A 757 17.56 44.06 4.43
CA VAL A 757 18.26 45.19 3.81
C VAL A 757 18.01 46.48 4.59
N ASN A 758 16.76 46.78 4.94
CA ASN A 758 16.40 47.97 5.71
C ASN A 758 17.06 47.95 7.10
N LYS A 759 17.02 46.81 7.80
CA LYS A 759 17.67 46.62 9.12
C LYS A 759 19.19 46.71 9.07
N GLN A 760 19.83 46.20 8.01
CA GLN A 760 21.28 46.26 7.83
C GLN A 760 21.76 47.65 7.41
N LEU A 761 21.04 48.34 6.51
CA LEU A 761 21.30 49.73 6.12
C LEU A 761 21.24 50.69 7.33
N LEU A 762 20.37 50.41 8.29
CA LEU A 762 20.26 51.16 9.55
C LEU A 762 21.46 50.94 10.51
N LYS A 763 22.16 49.80 10.42
CA LYS A 763 23.26 49.45 11.34
C LYS A 763 24.66 49.65 10.77
N TYR A 764 24.86 49.43 9.47
CA TYR A 764 26.17 49.54 8.82
C TYR A 764 26.02 50.06 7.38
N PRO A 765 26.25 51.37 7.13
CA PRO A 765 26.08 51.99 5.83
C PRO A 765 27.11 51.55 4.77
N GLU A 766 28.21 50.91 5.17
CA GLU A 766 29.31 50.57 4.26
C GLU A 766 29.51 49.05 4.07
N LYS A 767 29.51 48.68 2.78
CA LYS A 767 29.99 47.44 2.15
C LYS A 767 30.24 46.23 3.08
N SER A 768 29.19 45.49 3.42
CA SER A 768 29.33 44.11 3.89
C SER A 768 29.10 43.11 2.75
N ALA A 769 29.89 42.04 2.67
CA ALA A 769 29.70 40.95 1.70
C ALA A 769 28.30 40.34 1.78
N ASN A 770 27.69 40.34 2.97
CA ASN A 770 26.33 39.88 3.22
C ASN A 770 25.28 40.73 2.50
N LEU A 771 25.46 42.05 2.44
CA LEU A 771 24.52 42.94 1.77
C LEU A 771 24.53 42.73 0.24
N ASN A 772 25.70 42.43 -0.34
CA ASN A 772 25.82 42.11 -1.77
C ASN A 772 25.11 40.79 -2.12
N ASN A 773 25.18 39.77 -1.25
CA ASN A 773 24.42 38.53 -1.40
C ASN A 773 22.91 38.79 -1.41
N ILE A 774 22.43 39.63 -0.50
CA ILE A 774 21.01 39.96 -0.42
C ILE A 774 20.54 40.77 -1.64
N TYR A 775 21.36 41.72 -2.14
CA TYR A 775 21.05 42.42 -3.39
C TYR A 775 20.97 41.49 -4.60
N TYR A 776 21.87 40.51 -4.69
CA TYR A 776 21.81 39.49 -5.74
C TYR A 776 20.52 38.66 -5.66
N ILE A 777 20.11 38.26 -4.45
CA ILE A 777 18.87 37.50 -4.23
C ILE A 777 17.64 38.34 -4.60
N LEU A 778 17.53 39.57 -4.10
CA LEU A 778 16.43 40.48 -4.43
C LEU A 778 16.35 40.73 -5.94
N ALA A 779 17.49 40.94 -6.59
CA ALA A 779 17.54 41.14 -8.03
C ALA A 779 16.95 39.95 -8.81
N ASN A 780 17.27 38.72 -8.39
CA ASN A 780 16.71 37.50 -8.98
C ASN A 780 15.22 37.32 -8.66
N ILE A 781 14.79 37.55 -7.42
CA ILE A 781 13.36 37.46 -7.04
C ILE A 781 12.53 38.45 -7.87
N TYR A 782 12.96 39.70 -8.00
CA TYR A 782 12.26 40.69 -8.82
C TYR A 782 12.32 40.38 -10.31
N TYR A 783 13.38 39.71 -10.77
CA TYR A 783 13.47 39.23 -12.14
C TYR A 783 12.41 38.16 -12.42
N GLU A 784 12.27 37.16 -11.53
CA GLU A 784 11.27 36.09 -11.66
C GLU A 784 9.83 36.64 -11.57
N LYS A 785 9.61 37.71 -10.81
CA LYS A 785 8.34 38.45 -10.79
C LYS A 785 8.04 39.27 -12.06
N GLN A 786 8.98 39.38 -12.99
CA GLN A 786 8.91 40.29 -14.16
C GLN A 786 8.89 41.78 -13.78
N TYR A 787 9.34 42.14 -12.57
CA TYR A 787 9.53 43.53 -12.14
C TYR A 787 10.93 44.00 -12.52
N PHE A 788 11.17 44.06 -13.82
CA PHE A 788 12.49 44.29 -14.42
C PHE A 788 13.17 45.58 -13.94
N HIS A 789 12.44 46.68 -13.72
CA HIS A 789 13.02 47.91 -13.17
C HIS A 789 13.54 47.74 -11.73
N HIS A 790 12.84 46.96 -10.89
CA HIS A 790 13.28 46.68 -9.52
C HIS A 790 14.49 45.75 -9.52
N SER A 791 14.45 44.70 -10.34
CA SER A 791 15.58 43.79 -10.55
C SER A 791 16.84 44.56 -10.99
N LEU A 792 16.68 45.43 -11.99
CA LEU A 792 17.75 46.27 -12.53
C LEU A 792 18.38 47.17 -11.45
N LYS A 793 17.55 47.80 -10.60
CA LYS A 793 18.02 48.65 -9.49
C LYS A 793 19.02 47.90 -8.59
N TYR A 794 18.71 46.66 -8.22
CA TYR A 794 19.57 45.86 -7.34
C TYR A 794 20.81 45.33 -8.05
N PHE A 795 20.72 44.91 -9.31
CA PHE A 795 21.90 44.51 -10.09
C PHE A 795 22.87 45.69 -10.34
N LEU A 796 22.36 46.90 -10.59
CA LEU A 796 23.19 48.09 -10.73
C LEU A 796 23.83 48.49 -9.40
N GLN A 797 23.12 48.36 -8.28
CA GLN A 797 23.68 48.59 -6.95
C GLN A 797 24.80 47.58 -6.64
N LEU A 798 24.59 46.31 -7.00
CA LEU A 798 25.59 45.26 -6.89
C LEU A 798 26.82 45.58 -7.74
N LEU A 799 26.63 46.03 -8.98
CA LEU A 799 27.72 46.43 -9.87
C LEU A 799 28.52 47.63 -9.31
N LYS A 800 27.83 48.62 -8.74
CA LYS A 800 28.45 49.79 -8.10
C LYS A 800 29.33 49.40 -6.90
N ASN A 801 28.94 48.35 -6.18
CA ASN A 801 29.66 47.90 -4.99
C ASN A 801 30.95 47.13 -5.32
N GLN A 802 31.16 46.70 -6.57
CA GLN A 802 32.27 45.86 -7.04
C GLN A 802 32.56 44.65 -6.12
N PRO A 803 31.62 43.69 -6.02
CA PRO A 803 31.80 42.56 -5.12
C PRO A 803 32.82 41.56 -5.67
N GLU A 804 33.76 41.15 -4.82
CA GLU A 804 34.79 40.13 -5.14
C GLU A 804 34.18 38.74 -5.42
N ASN A 805 32.98 38.46 -4.88
CA ASN A 805 32.36 37.12 -4.89
C ASN A 805 31.41 36.84 -6.07
N PHE A 806 31.14 37.81 -6.95
CA PHE A 806 30.23 37.62 -8.08
C PHE A 806 30.98 37.75 -9.41
N SER A 807 30.70 36.83 -10.34
CA SER A 807 31.21 36.92 -11.69
C SER A 807 30.69 38.20 -12.36
N LEU A 808 31.61 39.09 -12.73
CA LEU A 808 31.33 40.33 -13.44
C LEU A 808 30.68 40.04 -14.81
N GLU A 809 31.06 38.91 -15.42
CA GLU A 809 30.46 38.35 -16.63
C GLU A 809 28.95 38.12 -16.47
N ASN A 810 28.56 37.39 -15.43
CA ASN A 810 27.15 37.09 -15.16
C ASN A 810 26.33 38.36 -14.88
N LEU A 811 26.94 39.32 -14.18
CA LEU A 811 26.30 40.58 -13.84
C LEU A 811 26.05 41.45 -15.09
N TYR A 812 27.04 41.56 -15.98
CA TYR A 812 26.86 42.25 -17.26
C TYR A 812 25.82 41.58 -18.13
N LYS A 813 25.82 40.25 -18.21
CA LYS A 813 24.81 39.49 -18.98
C LYS A 813 23.40 39.70 -18.43
N ALA A 814 23.21 39.63 -17.11
CA ALA A 814 21.90 39.84 -16.47
C ALA A 814 21.38 41.26 -16.72
N ILE A 815 22.23 42.28 -16.51
CA ILE A 815 21.87 43.69 -16.74
C ILE A 815 21.53 43.93 -18.21
N ALA A 816 22.36 43.44 -19.14
CA ALA A 816 22.14 43.59 -20.58
C ALA A 816 20.81 42.94 -21.02
N THR A 817 20.53 41.74 -20.51
CA THR A 817 19.29 41.01 -20.81
C THR A 817 18.06 41.69 -20.22
N ILE A 818 18.15 42.25 -19.01
CA ILE A 818 17.05 43.00 -18.41
C ILE A 818 16.75 44.23 -19.25
N TYR A 819 17.77 45.03 -19.60
CA TYR A 819 17.60 46.19 -20.49
C TYR A 819 17.01 45.81 -21.85
N PHE A 820 17.38 44.66 -22.40
CA PHE A 820 16.77 44.13 -23.62
C PHE A 820 15.27 43.85 -23.44
N GLN A 821 14.86 43.25 -22.31
CA GLN A 821 13.45 42.94 -22.04
C GLN A 821 12.58 44.18 -21.82
N ILE A 822 13.14 45.25 -21.24
CA ILE A 822 12.42 46.53 -21.06
C ILE A 822 12.55 47.47 -22.27
N GLU A 823 13.11 47.01 -23.38
CA GLU A 823 13.25 47.76 -24.65
C GLU A 823 14.21 48.97 -24.59
N TYR A 824 15.14 48.98 -23.62
CA TYR A 824 16.23 49.97 -23.51
C TYR A 824 17.47 49.45 -24.25
N TRP A 825 17.41 49.53 -25.58
CA TRP A 825 18.36 48.82 -26.42
C TRP A 825 19.79 49.37 -26.35
N GLU A 826 19.96 50.70 -26.20
CA GLU A 826 21.29 51.32 -26.17
C GLU A 826 22.05 50.93 -24.90
N GLU A 827 21.37 50.98 -23.76
CA GLU A 827 21.89 50.50 -22.49
C GLU A 827 22.20 49.00 -22.54
N SER A 828 21.31 48.20 -23.16
CA SER A 828 21.54 46.77 -23.37
C SER A 828 22.83 46.50 -24.17
N LEU A 829 23.05 47.22 -25.27
CA LEU A 829 24.28 47.10 -26.07
C LEU A 829 25.53 47.43 -25.25
N ILE A 830 25.52 48.52 -24.47
CA ILE A 830 26.67 48.92 -23.65
C ILE A 830 27.09 47.77 -22.72
N TYR A 831 26.14 47.10 -22.09
CA TYR A 831 26.43 45.99 -21.18
C TYR A 831 26.83 44.70 -21.90
N PHE A 832 26.26 44.40 -23.08
CA PHE A 832 26.75 43.29 -23.92
C PHE A 832 28.18 43.52 -24.43
N TYR A 833 28.54 44.77 -24.73
CA TYR A 833 29.91 45.10 -25.12
C TYR A 833 30.90 45.03 -23.96
N LYS A 834 30.49 45.46 -22.76
CA LYS A 834 31.28 45.24 -21.53
C LYS A 834 31.46 43.75 -21.22
N LEU A 835 30.43 42.95 -21.47
CA LEU A 835 30.50 41.49 -21.35
C LEU A 835 31.57 40.91 -22.29
N ILE A 836 31.55 41.28 -23.57
CA ILE A 836 32.57 40.82 -24.55
C ILE A 836 33.96 41.28 -24.14
N GLN A 837 34.13 42.54 -23.74
CA GLN A 837 35.42 43.06 -23.30
C GLN A 837 35.96 42.24 -22.13
N TYR A 838 35.11 41.91 -21.16
CA TYR A 838 35.47 41.06 -20.03
C TYR A 838 35.82 39.64 -20.45
N GLN A 839 35.03 39.01 -21.33
CA GLN A 839 35.27 37.67 -21.86
C GLN A 839 36.62 37.58 -22.61
N ILE A 840 36.94 38.58 -23.44
CA ILE A 840 38.24 38.66 -24.15
C ILE A 840 39.41 38.83 -23.17
N GLN A 841 39.23 39.61 -22.10
CA GLN A 841 40.26 39.87 -21.09
C GLN A 841 40.50 38.67 -20.16
N SER A 842 39.49 37.82 -19.93
CA SER A 842 39.54 36.76 -18.92
C SER A 842 40.30 35.49 -19.34
N GLN A 843 40.78 35.38 -20.59
CA GLN A 843 41.55 34.25 -21.18
C GLN A 843 40.97 32.83 -20.97
N THR A 844 39.79 32.70 -20.37
CA THR A 844 39.21 31.44 -19.86
C THR A 844 37.86 31.10 -20.49
N THR A 845 37.34 31.96 -21.37
CA THR A 845 36.00 31.80 -21.96
C THR A 845 36.05 31.11 -23.32
N GLU A 846 35.16 30.13 -23.52
CA GLU A 846 34.99 29.45 -24.80
C GLU A 846 34.53 30.45 -25.88
N ARG A 847 35.06 30.30 -27.09
CA ARG A 847 34.69 31.12 -28.25
C ARG A 847 33.19 31.12 -28.55
N SER A 848 32.50 30.03 -28.20
CA SER A 848 31.04 29.87 -28.26
C SER A 848 30.27 30.93 -27.46
N ALA A 849 30.74 31.30 -26.27
CA ALA A 849 30.06 32.28 -25.41
C ALA A 849 30.15 33.72 -25.95
N ILE A 850 31.24 34.02 -26.65
CA ILE A 850 31.44 35.31 -27.35
C ILE A 850 30.50 35.36 -28.57
N ASP A 851 30.42 34.26 -29.32
CA ASP A 851 29.54 34.14 -30.49
C ASP A 851 28.05 34.30 -30.12
N ASP A 852 27.62 33.68 -29.01
CA ASP A 852 26.26 33.84 -28.43
C ASP A 852 25.96 35.30 -28.06
N THR A 853 26.94 35.99 -27.48
CA THR A 853 26.80 37.40 -27.09
C THR A 853 26.66 38.30 -28.31
N TYR A 854 27.44 38.04 -29.36
CA TYR A 854 27.28 38.75 -30.63
C TYR A 854 25.96 38.41 -31.33
N GLU A 855 25.41 37.22 -31.18
CA GLU A 855 24.05 36.92 -31.66
C GLU A 855 23.00 37.79 -30.95
N LEU A 856 23.10 37.98 -29.63
CA LEU A 856 22.17 38.88 -28.93
C LEU A 856 22.32 40.33 -29.42
N ILE A 857 23.55 40.79 -29.65
CA ILE A 857 23.84 42.09 -30.26
C ILE A 857 23.24 42.21 -31.68
N GLY A 858 23.34 41.15 -32.49
CA GLY A 858 22.75 41.09 -33.82
C GLY A 858 21.23 41.21 -33.79
N LYS A 859 20.56 40.54 -32.84
CA LYS A 859 19.11 40.66 -32.62
C LYS A 859 18.70 42.09 -32.26
N ILE A 860 19.52 42.80 -31.47
CA ILE A 860 19.28 44.21 -31.15
C ILE A 860 19.37 45.08 -32.42
N TYR A 861 20.41 44.89 -33.23
CA TYR A 861 20.56 45.65 -34.49
C TYR A 861 19.49 45.33 -35.54
N LEU A 862 18.80 44.18 -35.45
CA LEU A 862 17.69 43.81 -36.32
C LEU A 862 16.33 44.34 -35.86
N LYS A 863 16.17 44.76 -34.60
CA LYS A 863 14.91 45.31 -34.09
C LYS A 863 14.64 46.71 -34.69
N PHE A 864 13.36 46.98 -34.92
CA PHE A 864 12.81 47.98 -35.87
C PHE A 864 13.18 49.46 -35.64
N ASP A 865 13.94 49.80 -34.59
CA ASP A 865 14.08 51.19 -34.13
C ASP A 865 15.54 51.67 -33.93
N TYR A 866 16.55 50.96 -34.46
CA TYR A 866 17.94 51.43 -34.34
C TYR A 866 18.32 52.65 -35.19
N SER A 867 17.39 53.19 -35.97
CA SER A 867 17.44 54.54 -36.48
C SER A 867 17.03 55.55 -35.39
N LEU A 868 17.86 55.70 -34.36
CA LEU A 868 17.86 56.78 -33.35
C LEU A 868 16.49 57.42 -33.04
N ASN A 869 15.80 56.93 -32.00
CA ASN A 869 14.82 57.74 -31.30
C ASN A 869 15.50 59.03 -30.77
N GLU A 870 14.82 60.15 -30.94
CA GLU A 870 15.16 61.39 -30.27
C GLU A 870 14.91 61.22 -28.77
N LEU A 871 15.92 60.78 -28.04
CA LEU A 871 16.15 61.18 -26.65
C LEU A 871 17.36 62.12 -26.61
N SER A 872 17.36 63.11 -27.50
CA SER A 872 18.23 64.29 -27.42
C SER A 872 17.90 65.20 -26.24
N LYS A 873 16.88 64.89 -25.41
CA LYS A 873 16.55 65.63 -24.18
C LYS A 873 17.07 65.02 -22.86
N LYS A 874 17.86 63.95 -22.89
CA LYS A 874 18.61 63.47 -21.71
C LYS A 874 20.09 63.16 -22.01
N LYS A 875 20.66 63.84 -22.99
CA LYS A 875 22.11 63.80 -23.30
C LYS A 875 22.96 64.71 -22.39
N GLU A 876 22.49 65.01 -21.18
CA GLU A 876 23.21 65.93 -20.29
C GLU A 876 24.28 65.27 -19.41
N ASN A 877 24.50 63.95 -19.46
CA ASN A 877 25.48 63.31 -18.56
C ASN A 877 26.31 62.17 -19.16
N LEU A 878 26.58 62.16 -20.47
CA LEU A 878 27.55 61.22 -21.05
C LEU A 878 28.81 61.97 -21.47
N SER A 879 29.93 61.56 -20.89
CA SER A 879 31.22 62.25 -20.98
C SER A 879 31.84 62.09 -22.36
N ARG A 880 32.73 63.02 -22.76
CA ARG A 880 33.50 62.92 -24.03
C ARG A 880 34.35 61.63 -24.16
N ARG A 881 34.57 60.86 -23.09
CA ARG A 881 35.28 59.57 -23.15
C ARG A 881 34.42 58.45 -23.75
N ASP A 882 33.10 58.57 -23.74
CA ASP A 882 32.19 57.49 -24.16
C ASP A 882 32.05 57.39 -25.70
N SER A 883 32.31 58.48 -26.46
CA SER A 883 32.21 58.43 -27.93
C SER A 883 33.36 57.68 -28.63
N GLN A 884 34.55 57.62 -28.02
CA GLN A 884 35.66 56.80 -28.51
C GLN A 884 35.41 55.31 -28.24
N ILE A 885 34.76 55.01 -27.11
CA ILE A 885 34.37 53.67 -26.70
C ILE A 885 33.29 53.12 -27.63
N ASP A 886 32.31 53.95 -28.03
CA ASP A 886 31.27 53.57 -29.00
C ASP A 886 31.85 53.12 -30.35
N ASN A 887 32.86 53.83 -30.88
CA ASN A 887 33.45 53.49 -32.18
C ASN A 887 34.22 52.16 -32.16
N TYR A 888 34.94 51.87 -31.07
CA TYR A 888 35.67 50.62 -30.91
C TYR A 888 34.74 49.40 -30.94
N TYR A 889 33.61 49.45 -30.24
CA TYR A 889 32.63 48.36 -30.22
C TYR A 889 31.93 48.17 -31.56
N LEU A 890 31.65 49.27 -32.27
CA LEU A 890 31.09 49.20 -33.62
C LEU A 890 32.09 48.54 -34.60
N ASP A 891 33.40 48.79 -34.47
CA ASP A 891 34.42 48.12 -35.28
C ASP A 891 34.55 46.62 -34.99
N GLN A 892 34.50 46.23 -33.72
CA GLN A 892 34.51 44.82 -33.32
C GLN A 892 33.28 44.06 -33.85
N SER A 893 32.09 44.66 -33.73
CA SER A 893 30.86 44.10 -34.31
C SER A 893 30.94 43.97 -35.84
N LEU A 894 31.48 44.98 -36.53
CA LEU A 894 31.69 44.90 -37.98
C LEU A 894 32.60 43.73 -38.34
N ALA A 895 33.74 43.57 -37.67
CA ALA A 895 34.67 42.48 -37.92
C ALA A 895 34.00 41.11 -37.73
N TYR A 896 33.21 40.94 -36.66
CA TYR A 896 32.49 39.70 -36.39
C TYR A 896 31.45 39.37 -37.47
N PHE A 897 30.53 40.29 -37.77
CA PHE A 897 29.48 40.05 -38.77
C PHE A 897 30.01 39.95 -40.20
N GLN A 898 31.11 40.63 -40.53
CA GLN A 898 31.81 40.44 -41.81
C GLN A 898 32.46 39.06 -41.91
N ASN A 899 33.00 38.54 -40.81
CA ASN A 899 33.53 37.17 -40.78
C ASN A 899 32.40 36.13 -40.95
N LEU A 900 31.25 36.33 -40.31
CA LEU A 900 30.05 35.50 -40.50
C LEU A 900 29.58 35.44 -41.96
N LEU A 901 29.67 36.55 -42.71
CA LEU A 901 29.40 36.56 -44.15
C LEU A 901 30.37 35.69 -44.95
N ARG A 902 31.65 35.63 -44.54
CA ARG A 902 32.68 34.81 -45.20
C ARG A 902 32.52 33.33 -44.90
N THR A 903 32.13 32.98 -43.68
CA THR A 903 32.04 31.58 -43.22
C THR A 903 30.70 30.90 -43.53
N ARG A 904 29.69 31.62 -44.05
CA ARG A 904 28.34 31.11 -44.40
C ARG A 904 27.68 30.29 -43.27
N ASN A 905 27.68 30.86 -42.06
CA ASN A 905 27.12 30.20 -40.89
C ASN A 905 25.57 30.21 -40.86
N LYS A 906 24.94 29.24 -40.18
CA LYS A 906 23.46 29.00 -40.20
C LYS A 906 22.62 29.90 -39.28
N ILE A 907 23.23 30.77 -38.47
CA ILE A 907 22.55 31.52 -37.38
C ILE A 907 21.70 32.69 -37.93
N TYR A 908 22.24 33.44 -38.89
CA TYR A 908 21.55 34.54 -39.57
C TYR A 908 21.50 34.29 -41.06
N SER A 909 20.38 34.64 -41.68
CA SER A 909 20.30 34.69 -43.14
C SER A 909 21.26 35.74 -43.69
N PHE A 910 21.72 35.53 -44.93
CA PHE A 910 22.56 36.48 -45.65
C PHE A 910 22.04 37.92 -45.57
N ASP A 911 20.72 38.10 -45.72
CA ASP A 911 20.08 39.41 -45.67
C ASP A 911 20.06 40.02 -44.26
N GLU A 912 19.91 39.22 -43.22
CA GLU A 912 19.98 39.67 -41.83
C GLU A 912 21.37 40.19 -41.49
N ILE A 913 22.43 39.49 -41.91
CA ILE A 913 23.80 39.93 -41.65
C ILE A 913 24.09 41.25 -42.37
N HIS A 914 23.67 41.39 -43.63
CA HIS A 914 23.82 42.65 -44.37
C HIS A 914 23.02 43.81 -43.73
N ARG A 915 21.83 43.56 -43.18
CA ARG A 915 21.06 44.56 -42.42
C ARG A 915 21.74 44.98 -41.13
N ILE A 916 22.26 44.02 -40.36
CA ILE A 916 23.02 44.29 -39.14
C ILE A 916 24.21 45.20 -39.46
N ILE A 917 25.01 44.84 -40.47
CA ILE A 917 26.16 45.62 -40.90
C ILE A 917 25.77 47.03 -41.38
N ALA A 918 24.68 47.15 -42.13
CA ALA A 918 24.18 48.46 -42.57
C ALA A 918 23.77 49.36 -41.41
N ASN A 919 23.10 48.80 -40.38
CA ASN A 919 22.74 49.54 -39.17
C ASN A 919 23.96 49.95 -38.33
N ILE A 920 24.99 49.10 -38.27
CA ILE A 920 26.26 49.44 -37.61
C ILE A 920 26.96 50.59 -38.37
N TYR A 921 27.06 50.53 -39.70
CA TYR A 921 27.63 51.62 -40.49
C TYR A 921 26.83 52.92 -40.43
N LEU A 922 25.50 52.83 -40.34
CA LEU A 922 24.61 53.99 -40.13
C LEU A 922 24.91 54.67 -38.79
N LYS A 923 25.13 53.90 -37.71
CA LYS A 923 25.56 54.44 -36.41
C LYS A 923 26.95 55.08 -36.48
N LYS A 924 27.89 54.50 -37.24
CA LYS A 924 29.21 55.09 -37.53
C LYS A 924 29.17 56.31 -38.45
N GLN A 925 28.01 56.70 -38.98
CA GLN A 925 27.84 57.76 -39.97
C GLN A 925 28.59 57.50 -41.30
N ASN A 926 28.97 56.25 -41.58
CA ASN A 926 29.53 55.87 -42.88
C ASN A 926 28.41 55.48 -43.83
N PHE A 927 27.75 56.52 -44.36
CA PHE A 927 26.54 56.37 -45.17
C PHE A 927 26.75 55.58 -46.46
N ASN A 928 27.93 55.68 -47.08
CA ASN A 928 28.23 54.98 -48.33
C ASN A 928 28.28 53.46 -48.13
N GLN A 929 28.96 53.01 -47.08
CA GLN A 929 29.02 51.58 -46.74
C GLN A 929 27.65 51.06 -46.27
N ALA A 930 26.93 51.85 -45.47
CA ALA A 930 25.56 51.49 -45.06
C ALA A 930 24.64 51.27 -46.28
N LEU A 931 24.70 52.19 -47.26
CA LEU A 931 23.90 52.11 -48.48
C LEU A 931 24.29 50.90 -49.34
N PHE A 932 25.58 50.61 -49.48
CA PHE A 932 26.10 49.44 -50.21
C PHE A 932 25.55 48.13 -49.64
N HIS A 933 25.60 47.95 -48.32
CA HIS A 933 25.07 46.73 -47.68
C HIS A 933 23.54 46.64 -47.79
N CYS A 934 22.81 47.76 -47.69
CA CYS A 934 21.37 47.80 -47.94
C CYS A 934 21.03 47.39 -49.38
N GLN A 935 21.74 47.92 -50.38
CA GLN A 935 21.54 47.59 -51.80
C GLN A 935 21.87 46.13 -52.09
N THR A 936 22.98 45.63 -51.56
CA THR A 936 23.39 44.22 -51.74
C THR A 936 22.33 43.24 -51.20
N SER A 937 21.77 43.53 -50.01
CA SER A 937 20.68 42.72 -49.47
C SER A 937 19.38 42.88 -50.28
N LEU A 938 19.05 44.11 -50.70
CA LEU A 938 17.86 44.38 -51.49
C LEU A 938 17.90 43.64 -52.83
N ASP A 939 19.03 43.67 -53.55
CA ASP A 939 19.22 42.99 -54.82
C ASP A 939 19.13 41.47 -54.67
N ASN A 940 19.71 40.92 -53.60
CA ASN A 940 19.61 39.50 -53.28
C ASN A 940 18.15 39.08 -52.99
N GLN A 941 17.43 39.87 -52.19
CA GLN A 941 16.03 39.60 -51.87
C GLN A 941 15.12 39.71 -53.08
N LEU A 942 15.33 40.70 -53.95
CA LEU A 942 14.56 40.87 -55.18
C LEU A 942 14.83 39.77 -56.22
N LYS A 943 16.02 39.17 -56.23
CA LYS A 943 16.37 38.02 -57.09
C LYS A 943 15.76 36.70 -56.62
N HIS A 944 15.67 36.46 -55.32
CA HIS A 944 15.30 35.16 -54.76
C HIS A 944 13.92 35.08 -54.11
N LYS A 945 13.26 36.20 -53.79
CA LYS A 945 11.90 36.23 -53.20
C LYS A 945 11.04 37.27 -53.93
N PRO A 946 9.98 36.88 -54.65
CA PRO A 946 9.15 37.86 -55.34
C PRO A 946 8.25 38.59 -54.33
N LYS A 947 8.50 39.89 -54.19
CA LYS A 947 7.60 40.94 -53.66
C LYS A 947 6.73 40.56 -52.45
N GLY A 948 7.11 41.09 -51.29
CA GLY A 948 6.21 41.22 -50.13
C GLY A 948 6.78 40.70 -48.82
N ASN A 949 7.98 41.16 -48.44
CA ASN A 949 8.57 40.83 -47.15
C ASN A 949 8.82 42.11 -46.36
N ILE A 950 8.46 42.12 -45.07
CA ILE A 950 8.76 43.19 -44.11
C ILE A 950 10.25 43.55 -44.14
N SER A 951 11.13 42.59 -44.39
CA SER A 951 12.58 42.85 -44.51
C SER A 951 12.95 43.86 -45.60
N ILE A 952 12.20 43.89 -46.71
CA ILE A 952 12.40 44.83 -47.81
C ILE A 952 11.95 46.23 -47.38
N ALA A 953 10.85 46.32 -46.62
CA ALA A 953 10.39 47.58 -46.07
C ALA A 953 11.39 48.14 -45.04
N GLN A 954 11.97 47.29 -44.20
CA GLN A 954 13.06 47.66 -43.29
C GLN A 954 14.29 48.22 -44.04
N LEU A 955 14.70 47.59 -45.15
CA LEU A 955 15.80 48.09 -45.97
C LEU A 955 15.51 49.48 -46.54
N TYR A 956 14.31 49.70 -47.08
CA TYR A 956 13.91 51.03 -47.56
C TYR A 956 13.80 52.07 -46.44
N PHE A 957 13.41 51.65 -45.24
CA PHE A 957 13.39 52.52 -44.07
C PHE A 957 14.81 52.96 -43.68
N ILE A 958 15.76 52.02 -43.60
CA ILE A 958 17.19 52.32 -43.33
C ILE A 958 17.77 53.24 -44.41
N MET A 959 17.49 52.98 -45.69
CA MET A 959 17.90 53.86 -46.79
C MET A 959 17.29 55.26 -46.68
N GLY A 960 16.05 55.36 -46.20
CA GLY A 960 15.41 56.63 -45.89
C GLY A 960 16.17 57.44 -44.83
N ASP A 961 16.61 56.78 -43.74
CA ASP A 961 17.41 57.43 -42.71
C ASP A 961 18.80 57.83 -43.18
N ILE A 962 19.44 57.00 -44.01
CA ILE A 962 20.71 57.33 -44.65
C ILE A 962 20.56 58.62 -45.47
N HIS A 963 19.60 58.66 -46.40
CA HIS A 963 19.39 59.82 -47.26
C HIS A 963 18.98 61.07 -46.47
N ARG A 964 18.19 60.92 -45.41
CA ARG A 964 17.80 62.04 -44.55
C ARG A 964 19.02 62.66 -43.87
N ARG A 965 19.93 61.84 -43.34
CA ARG A 965 21.17 62.32 -42.70
C ARG A 965 22.18 62.91 -43.68
N GLN A 966 22.16 62.45 -44.93
CA GLN A 966 22.91 63.07 -46.03
C GLN A 966 22.29 64.38 -46.53
N GLY A 967 21.19 64.86 -45.94
CA GLY A 967 20.50 66.09 -46.37
C GLY A 967 19.64 65.93 -47.63
N SER A 968 19.45 64.70 -48.11
CA SER A 968 18.74 64.39 -49.35
C SER A 968 17.25 64.09 -49.11
N SER A 969 16.49 65.10 -48.68
CA SER A 969 15.08 64.96 -48.25
C SER A 969 14.17 64.29 -49.30
N ASN A 970 14.39 64.54 -50.59
CA ASN A 970 13.61 63.92 -51.67
C ASN A 970 13.83 62.40 -51.77
N TYR A 971 15.09 61.96 -51.68
CA TYR A 971 15.43 60.53 -51.70
C TYR A 971 14.98 59.82 -50.42
N ALA A 972 15.10 60.49 -49.26
CA ALA A 972 14.59 60.01 -47.99
C ALA A 972 13.08 59.78 -48.03
N LEU A 973 12.32 60.77 -48.52
CA LEU A 973 10.87 60.68 -48.63
C LEU A 973 10.44 59.57 -49.59
N LYS A 974 11.15 59.40 -50.71
CA LYS A 974 10.89 58.33 -51.68
C LYS A 974 11.11 56.95 -51.06
N ALA A 975 12.19 56.78 -50.31
CA ALA A 975 12.51 55.53 -49.63
C ALA A 975 11.49 55.21 -48.51
N TYR A 976 11.16 56.17 -47.63
CA TYR A 976 10.15 55.95 -46.59
C TYR A 976 8.75 55.67 -47.13
N LYS A 977 8.30 56.37 -48.18
CA LYS A 977 7.02 56.08 -48.85
C LYS A 977 6.99 54.66 -49.42
N LYS A 978 8.11 54.20 -49.97
CA LYS A 978 8.24 52.84 -50.50
C LYS A 978 8.23 51.79 -49.39
N ALA A 979 8.88 52.07 -48.25
CA ALA A 979 8.79 51.25 -47.05
C ALA A 979 7.34 51.15 -46.54
N LEU A 980 6.65 52.28 -46.40
CA LEU A 980 5.27 52.36 -45.94
C LEU A 980 4.32 51.54 -46.83
N HIS A 981 4.42 51.73 -48.15
CA HIS A 981 3.58 51.01 -49.12
C HIS A 981 3.80 49.49 -49.06
N ILE A 982 5.04 49.04 -48.85
CA ILE A 982 5.34 47.61 -48.71
C ILE A 982 4.79 47.08 -47.38
N CYS A 983 4.98 47.79 -46.26
CA CYS A 983 4.43 47.40 -44.96
C CYS A 983 2.90 47.26 -44.98
N GLN A 984 2.20 48.27 -45.51
CA GLN A 984 0.74 48.27 -45.58
C GLN A 984 0.15 47.13 -46.42
N ARG A 985 0.91 46.58 -47.38
CA ARG A 985 0.50 45.44 -48.20
C ARG A 985 0.82 44.08 -47.61
N VAL A 986 1.88 43.99 -46.80
CA VAL A 986 2.43 42.71 -46.33
C VAL A 986 1.91 42.34 -44.94
N ASP A 987 1.75 43.31 -44.05
CA ASP A 987 1.33 43.04 -42.67
C ASP A 987 0.69 44.29 -42.05
N SER A 988 -0.65 44.37 -42.13
CA SER A 988 -1.42 45.52 -41.63
C SER A 988 -1.49 45.59 -40.10
N GLN A 989 -1.04 44.55 -39.38
CA GLN A 989 -1.08 44.50 -37.91
C GLN A 989 0.19 45.06 -37.24
N ASN A 990 1.23 45.38 -38.00
CA ASN A 990 2.48 45.93 -37.46
C ASN A 990 2.39 47.46 -37.26
N HIS A 991 1.41 47.89 -36.46
CA HIS A 991 1.06 49.30 -36.23
C HIS A 991 2.26 50.15 -35.81
N GLY A 992 3.13 49.65 -34.93
CA GLY A 992 4.31 50.38 -34.47
C GLY A 992 5.33 50.69 -35.57
N PHE A 993 5.58 49.77 -36.51
CA PHE A 993 6.51 50.03 -37.60
C PHE A 993 5.91 50.99 -38.63
N ILE A 994 4.61 50.87 -38.91
CA ILE A 994 3.88 51.81 -39.76
C ILE A 994 3.93 53.22 -39.16
N ASP A 995 3.71 53.35 -37.84
CA ASP A 995 3.76 54.63 -37.13
C ASP A 995 5.18 55.23 -37.14
N SER A 996 6.22 54.43 -36.95
CA SER A 996 7.62 54.89 -37.04
C SER A 996 7.95 55.42 -38.45
N ILE A 997 7.53 54.72 -39.51
CA ILE A 997 7.70 55.19 -40.89
C ILE A 997 6.91 56.49 -41.13
N GLN A 998 5.66 56.58 -40.66
CA GLN A 998 4.83 57.78 -40.80
C GLN A 998 5.43 58.98 -40.05
N ASN A 999 5.95 58.77 -38.85
CA ASN A 999 6.65 59.79 -38.07
C ASN A 999 7.91 60.28 -38.79
N ARG A 1000 8.73 59.38 -39.37
CA ARG A 1000 9.87 59.78 -40.19
C ARG A 1000 9.47 60.55 -41.45
N ILE A 1001 8.37 60.17 -42.10
CA ILE A 1001 7.81 60.92 -43.23
C ILE A 1001 7.38 62.33 -42.80
N ARG A 1002 6.75 62.48 -41.63
CA ARG A 1002 6.38 63.80 -41.07
C ARG A 1002 7.61 64.66 -40.82
N LEU A 1003 8.61 64.11 -40.14
CA LEU A 1003 9.87 64.81 -39.81
C LEU A 1003 10.64 65.30 -41.04
N VAL A 1004 10.57 64.58 -42.17
CA VAL A 1004 11.22 65.01 -43.43
C VAL A 1004 10.39 66.09 -44.16
N ARG A 1005 9.07 66.14 -43.96
CA ARG A 1005 8.16 67.10 -44.62
C ARG A 1005 8.07 68.44 -43.90
N THR A 1006 8.25 68.45 -42.58
CA THR A 1006 8.39 69.67 -41.81
C THR A 1006 9.82 70.20 -41.97
N PRO A 1007 10.03 71.41 -42.53
CA PRO A 1007 11.32 72.09 -42.36
C PRO A 1007 11.58 72.23 -40.87
N ALA A 1008 12.81 71.98 -40.41
CA ALA A 1008 13.20 72.27 -39.05
C ALA A 1008 12.88 73.76 -38.76
N ILE A 1009 12.03 74.00 -37.76
CA ILE A 1009 11.94 75.31 -37.09
C ILE A 1009 13.00 75.31 -36.00
#